data_AF-A0A1H7FP59-F1
#
_entry.id   AF-A0A1H7FP59-F1
#
_cell.length_a   1.000
_cell.length_b   1.000
_cell.length_c   1.000
_cell.angle_alpha   90.00
_cell.angle_beta   90.00
_cell.angle_gamma   90.00
#
_symmetry.space_group_name_H-M   'P 1'
#
loop_
_entity.id
_entity.type
_entity.pdbx_description
1 polymer ?
#
loop_
_entity_poly.entity_id
_entity_poly.type
_entity_poly.pdbx_seq_one_letter_code
_entity_poly.pdbx_strand_id
1 'polypeptide(L)'
;MKFLKLLLIIIILAAGFNSCKEDDISYAFEGISAPTEVNAVFDIASDDTGLVSVTPSGASTSSFEIFFGDVDNEEPTIISPGSTAEHVYGEGTFTARVVAIGATGLTSEFSQLLTISFRAPENLMITLDQDTVNPAIVNVSASADFATLFDVYFGDVENEEPSIIMPNETIEHIYETPGEYTVRVVARGAGVATTEATQVVTISEANDPVTLPVDFESFTINYGFTSFGDASSQVIDNPNQTGLNVSARVGQTIKPSGAQVFAGSFLQLENPIDFSVNKLFKVKVFSPKSGITVKLKVENISDGNIAHEVDVINNVANDWEELEFDFSTIDTNNEYQKVVIFFDFDIAGDDSEYLFDDIELTSSVMASIEGVWKLAPEAGALGVGPAPGDTSWFACDDVCVADRACYYDDLYVFDTDGSFSNVLSGETWIEGWQGGSDACGIPVAPYDGNTNATYNYDQVAGTLTINGEGAYIGLPKANNQGELPNVAVPNSITYDVSFIDDNTISVIVESGSGVFWQYRLVRETYATPIEGVWKLAPEAGALGVGPTPGDTSWFACDDACVLERACYYNDLYVFSANGTFSNVLNGESWIEGWQGGSDACGTPVTPHDGSNAATYTYDETAGTLTINGDGAYVGLAKANNQGELPNVAVPSSITYSLTFVDTNTISVFVEAGSGVFWQYRLIRL
;
A
#
# COMPACT_ATOMS: atom_id res chain seq x y z
N MET A 1 19.88 -75.26 -44.44
CA MET A 1 18.57 -75.00 -43.78
C MET A 1 18.20 -76.04 -42.70
N LYS A 2 19.17 -76.60 -41.94
CA LYS A 2 18.89 -77.49 -40.79
C LYS A 2 19.46 -76.98 -39.45
N PHE A 3 20.46 -76.09 -39.47
CA PHE A 3 20.97 -75.44 -38.25
C PHE A 3 20.16 -74.20 -37.81
N LEU A 4 19.49 -73.50 -38.73
CA LEU A 4 18.65 -72.35 -38.39
C LEU A 4 17.29 -72.76 -37.77
N LYS A 5 16.80 -73.98 -38.04
CA LYS A 5 15.59 -74.53 -37.41
C LYS A 5 15.84 -75.04 -36.00
N LEU A 6 17.06 -75.48 -35.68
CA LEU A 6 17.41 -75.94 -34.34
C LEU A 6 17.66 -74.76 -33.38
N LEU A 7 18.20 -73.64 -33.89
CA LEU A 7 18.39 -72.41 -33.10
C LEU A 7 17.05 -71.72 -32.78
N LEU A 8 16.08 -71.76 -33.69
CA LEU A 8 14.74 -71.18 -33.48
C LEU A 8 13.91 -71.98 -32.47
N ILE A 9 14.08 -73.30 -32.40
CA ILE A 9 13.38 -74.16 -31.43
C ILE A 9 13.99 -74.04 -30.03
N ILE A 10 15.30 -73.81 -29.91
CA ILE A 10 15.96 -73.61 -28.61
C ILE A 10 15.66 -72.22 -28.03
N ILE A 11 15.49 -71.18 -28.87
CA ILE A 11 15.07 -69.85 -28.41
C ILE A 11 13.58 -69.83 -28.02
N ILE A 12 12.73 -70.65 -28.65
CA ILE A 12 11.30 -70.78 -28.29
C ILE A 12 11.09 -71.68 -27.06
N LEU A 13 11.99 -72.63 -26.77
CA LEU A 13 11.94 -73.45 -25.54
C LEU A 13 12.62 -72.78 -24.32
N ALA A 14 13.54 -71.83 -24.52
CA ALA A 14 14.11 -71.02 -23.44
C ALA A 14 13.18 -69.86 -22.99
N ALA A 15 12.16 -69.53 -23.78
CA ALA A 15 11.08 -68.61 -23.41
C ALA A 15 9.91 -69.30 -22.67
N GLY A 16 9.95 -70.63 -22.49
CA GLY A 16 8.84 -71.44 -21.96
C GLY A 16 8.92 -71.83 -20.48
N PHE A 17 9.94 -71.39 -19.73
CA PHE A 17 10.11 -71.73 -18.31
C PHE A 17 10.34 -70.52 -17.39
N ASN A 18 9.88 -69.34 -17.81
CA ASN A 18 9.54 -68.25 -16.90
C ASN A 18 8.02 -68.04 -16.94
N SER A 19 7.26 -69.06 -16.56
CA SER A 19 5.97 -68.81 -15.92
C SER A 19 6.27 -68.46 -14.45
N CYS A 20 6.84 -67.26 -14.28
CA CYS A 20 6.51 -66.47 -13.10
C CYS A 20 4.99 -66.24 -13.17
N LYS A 21 4.32 -66.26 -12.03
CA LYS A 21 2.98 -65.67 -11.93
C LYS A 21 3.07 -64.30 -12.58
N GLU A 22 2.28 -64.04 -13.62
CA GLU A 22 1.94 -62.66 -13.91
C GLU A 22 1.18 -62.19 -12.67
N ASP A 23 1.86 -61.44 -11.82
CA ASP A 23 1.16 -60.52 -10.94
C ASP A 23 0.51 -59.52 -11.89
N ASP A 24 -0.79 -59.72 -12.15
CA ASP A 24 -1.67 -58.71 -12.72
C ASP A 24 -1.61 -57.49 -11.80
N ILE A 25 -0.60 -56.63 -11.96
CA ILE A 25 -0.58 -55.31 -11.35
C ILE A 25 -1.59 -54.48 -12.11
N SER A 26 -2.80 -54.40 -11.55
CA SER A 26 -3.86 -53.53 -12.02
C SER A 26 -3.36 -52.07 -11.99
N TYR A 27 -3.22 -51.45 -13.17
CA TYR A 27 -2.94 -50.02 -13.33
C TYR A 27 -4.02 -49.10 -12.71
N ALA A 28 -5.09 -49.66 -12.12
CA ALA A 28 -6.13 -48.90 -11.43
C ALA A 28 -5.73 -48.36 -10.05
N PHE A 29 -4.55 -48.72 -9.54
CA PHE A 29 -4.10 -48.38 -8.17
C PHE A 29 -2.82 -47.50 -8.12
N GLU A 30 -2.29 -47.06 -9.26
CA GLU A 30 -1.20 -46.07 -9.27
C GLU A 30 -1.73 -44.71 -8.78
N GLY A 31 -1.21 -44.24 -7.63
CA GLY A 31 -1.55 -42.95 -7.04
C GLY A 31 -2.50 -42.98 -5.83
N ILE A 32 -2.92 -44.16 -5.34
CA ILE A 32 -3.74 -44.24 -4.11
C ILE A 32 -2.85 -44.17 -2.86
N SER A 33 -3.04 -43.12 -2.06
CA SER A 33 -2.36 -42.92 -0.77
C SER A 33 -2.95 -43.80 0.34
N ALA A 34 -2.26 -43.89 1.49
CA ALA A 34 -2.81 -44.47 2.70
C ALA A 34 -4.11 -43.73 3.13
N PRO A 35 -5.00 -44.37 3.91
CA PRO A 35 -6.16 -43.72 4.49
C PRO A 35 -5.80 -42.42 5.23
N THR A 36 -6.69 -41.44 5.21
CA THR A 36 -6.50 -40.16 5.89
C THR A 36 -7.68 -39.91 6.84
N GLU A 37 -7.56 -38.93 7.75
CA GLU A 37 -8.62 -38.60 8.71
C GLU A 37 -9.05 -39.80 9.57
N VAL A 38 -8.10 -40.66 9.94
CA VAL A 38 -8.38 -41.83 10.79
C VAL A 38 -8.72 -41.34 12.20
N ASN A 39 -9.92 -41.66 12.68
CA ASN A 39 -10.40 -41.31 14.01
C ASN A 39 -11.31 -42.45 14.52
N ALA A 40 -11.73 -42.41 15.78
CA ALA A 40 -12.73 -43.31 16.32
C ALA A 40 -13.53 -42.68 17.46
N VAL A 41 -14.85 -42.92 17.45
CA VAL A 41 -15.73 -42.61 18.57
C VAL A 41 -15.71 -43.76 19.57
N PHE A 42 -15.45 -43.44 20.84
CA PHE A 42 -15.47 -44.39 21.96
C PHE A 42 -16.66 -44.07 22.86
N ASP A 43 -17.69 -44.90 22.82
CA ASP A 43 -18.83 -44.80 23.73
C ASP A 43 -18.65 -45.79 24.89
N ILE A 44 -18.56 -45.28 26.12
CA ILE A 44 -18.26 -46.06 27.33
C ILE A 44 -19.54 -46.12 28.17
N ALA A 45 -20.04 -47.33 28.39
CA ALA A 45 -21.23 -47.54 29.20
C ALA A 45 -20.97 -47.17 30.68
N SER A 46 -21.82 -46.33 31.25
CA SER A 46 -21.82 -45.95 32.68
C SER A 46 -22.78 -46.81 33.50
N ASP A 47 -22.65 -48.14 33.40
CA ASP A 47 -23.57 -49.11 34.01
C ASP A 47 -22.88 -50.24 34.79
N ASP A 48 -21.62 -50.01 35.19
CA ASP A 48 -20.75 -50.97 35.87
C ASP A 48 -20.38 -52.21 35.03
N THR A 49 -20.63 -52.21 33.71
CA THR A 49 -20.28 -53.35 32.84
C THR A 49 -18.86 -53.27 32.29
N GLY A 50 -18.32 -52.06 32.10
CA GLY A 50 -17.04 -51.84 31.40
C GLY A 50 -17.15 -51.97 29.87
N LEU A 51 -18.38 -52.01 29.33
CA LEU A 51 -18.63 -52.08 27.89
C LEU A 51 -18.20 -50.79 27.20
N VAL A 52 -17.38 -50.93 26.16
CA VAL A 52 -16.94 -49.84 25.28
C VAL A 52 -17.27 -50.20 23.84
N SER A 53 -17.97 -49.31 23.17
CA SER A 53 -18.31 -49.38 21.76
C SER A 53 -17.38 -48.47 20.96
N VAL A 54 -16.62 -49.04 20.02
CA VAL A 54 -15.64 -48.35 19.19
C VAL A 54 -16.17 -48.27 17.77
N THR A 55 -16.37 -47.05 17.27
CA THR A 55 -16.83 -46.79 15.91
C THR A 55 -15.76 -45.97 15.16
N PRO A 56 -14.89 -46.62 14.37
CA PRO A 56 -13.83 -45.95 13.65
C PRO A 56 -14.32 -45.30 12.35
N SER A 57 -13.62 -44.24 11.95
CA SER A 57 -13.82 -43.51 10.69
C SER A 57 -12.47 -43.22 10.02
N GLY A 58 -12.50 -42.94 8.72
CA GLY A 58 -11.31 -42.66 7.93
C GLY A 58 -11.58 -42.64 6.43
N ALA A 59 -11.08 -41.63 5.74
CA ALA A 59 -11.23 -41.47 4.30
C ALA A 59 -10.43 -42.52 3.51
N SER A 60 -11.02 -43.01 2.41
CA SER A 60 -10.44 -44.06 1.56
C SER A 60 -10.09 -45.37 2.30
N THR A 61 -10.83 -45.69 3.36
CA THR A 61 -10.65 -46.92 4.15
C THR A 61 -11.51 -48.06 3.61
N SER A 62 -10.91 -49.24 3.50
CA SER A 62 -11.57 -50.48 3.10
C SER A 62 -11.93 -51.38 4.31
N SER A 63 -11.15 -51.33 5.38
CA SER A 63 -11.41 -52.02 6.65
C SER A 63 -10.65 -51.37 7.81
N PHE A 64 -11.08 -51.64 9.03
CA PHE A 64 -10.38 -51.24 10.26
C PHE A 64 -9.96 -52.46 11.06
N GLU A 65 -8.77 -52.40 11.64
CA GLU A 65 -8.26 -53.29 12.67
C GLU A 65 -8.24 -52.54 14.00
N ILE A 66 -8.95 -53.06 15.01
CA ILE A 66 -9.02 -52.47 16.35
C ILE A 66 -8.26 -53.37 17.32
N PHE A 67 -7.31 -52.78 18.03
CA PHE A 67 -6.60 -53.36 19.17
C PHE A 67 -7.06 -52.63 20.43
N PHE A 68 -7.65 -53.34 21.39
CA PHE A 68 -8.18 -52.78 22.63
C PHE A 68 -7.09 -52.57 23.69
N GLY A 69 -5.97 -53.29 23.59
CA GLY A 69 -4.75 -53.01 24.35
C GLY A 69 -4.78 -53.46 25.82
N ASP A 70 -5.72 -54.33 26.20
CA ASP A 70 -5.85 -54.87 27.56
C ASP A 70 -5.28 -56.29 27.73
N VAL A 71 -4.74 -56.89 26.67
CA VAL A 71 -4.11 -58.22 26.68
C VAL A 71 -2.80 -58.27 25.90
N ASP A 72 -1.88 -59.14 26.33
CA ASP A 72 -0.61 -59.39 25.64
C ASP A 72 -0.80 -60.18 24.34
N ASN A 73 -0.10 -59.80 23.27
CA ASN A 73 -0.18 -60.42 21.92
C ASN A 73 -1.60 -60.47 21.35
N GLU A 74 -2.31 -59.34 21.43
CA GLU A 74 -3.65 -59.17 20.92
C GLU A 74 -3.76 -59.37 19.39
N GLU A 75 -4.76 -60.14 18.95
CA GLU A 75 -5.19 -60.21 17.56
C GLU A 75 -6.26 -59.14 17.30
N PRO A 76 -6.18 -58.36 16.21
CA PRO A 76 -7.11 -57.27 15.99
C PRO A 76 -8.53 -57.75 15.72
N THR A 77 -9.50 -56.97 16.19
CA THR A 77 -10.88 -57.08 15.72
C THR A 77 -11.03 -56.35 14.39
N ILE A 78 -11.34 -57.09 13.33
CA ILE A 78 -11.51 -56.54 11.98
C ILE A 78 -12.96 -56.19 11.74
N ILE A 79 -13.24 -54.93 11.38
CA ILE A 79 -14.58 -54.47 11.03
C ILE A 79 -14.61 -53.67 9.74
N SER A 80 -15.78 -53.64 9.10
CA SER A 80 -16.04 -52.83 7.91
C SER A 80 -16.26 -51.36 8.29
N PRO A 81 -15.96 -50.40 7.39
CA PRO A 81 -16.30 -49.00 7.61
C PRO A 81 -17.79 -48.80 7.94
N GLY A 82 -18.07 -47.93 8.91
CA GLY A 82 -19.44 -47.68 9.41
C GLY A 82 -20.01 -48.75 10.35
N SER A 83 -19.22 -49.77 10.71
CA SER A 83 -19.58 -50.74 11.75
C SER A 83 -19.02 -50.32 13.10
N THR A 84 -19.57 -50.90 14.18
CA THR A 84 -19.13 -50.69 15.55
C THR A 84 -18.63 -52.01 16.13
N ALA A 85 -17.52 -51.98 16.86
CA ALA A 85 -17.02 -53.11 17.65
C ALA A 85 -17.29 -52.86 19.13
N GLU A 86 -17.65 -53.89 19.87
CA GLU A 86 -17.89 -53.84 21.31
C GLU A 86 -16.80 -54.64 22.04
N HIS A 87 -16.29 -54.10 23.15
CA HIS A 87 -15.35 -54.78 24.02
C HIS A 87 -15.64 -54.47 25.49
N VAL A 88 -15.37 -55.42 26.39
CA VAL A 88 -15.61 -55.26 27.83
C VAL A 88 -14.27 -55.20 28.55
N TYR A 89 -13.96 -54.03 29.10
CA TYR A 89 -12.73 -53.80 29.86
C TYR A 89 -12.90 -54.08 31.36
N GLY A 90 -11.81 -54.47 32.02
CA GLY A 90 -11.68 -54.36 33.47
C GLY A 90 -11.29 -52.94 33.91
N GLU A 91 -11.20 -52.69 35.22
CA GLU A 91 -10.65 -51.41 35.72
C GLU A 91 -9.18 -51.27 35.33
N GLY A 92 -8.82 -50.10 34.82
CA GLY A 92 -7.45 -49.82 34.39
C GLY A 92 -7.36 -48.68 33.39
N THR A 93 -6.16 -48.54 32.82
CA THR A 93 -5.90 -47.60 31.72
C THR A 93 -5.31 -48.39 30.56
N PHE A 94 -5.90 -48.22 29.38
CA PHE A 94 -5.62 -49.00 28.18
C PHE A 94 -5.40 -48.06 27.00
N THR A 95 -4.52 -48.43 26.06
CA THR A 95 -4.36 -47.66 24.81
C THR A 95 -5.00 -48.45 23.68
N ALA A 96 -6.17 -48.00 23.25
CA ALA A 96 -6.86 -48.57 22.10
C ALA A 96 -6.24 -48.00 20.82
N ARG A 97 -5.95 -48.87 19.85
CA ARG A 97 -5.28 -48.53 18.60
C ARG A 97 -6.13 -48.98 17.43
N VAL A 98 -6.43 -48.04 16.53
CA VAL A 98 -7.25 -48.24 15.33
C VAL A 98 -6.36 -48.09 14.11
N VAL A 99 -6.27 -49.15 13.30
CA VAL A 99 -5.51 -49.17 12.04
C VAL A 99 -6.49 -49.20 10.88
N ALA A 100 -6.55 -48.12 10.12
CA ALA A 100 -7.30 -48.03 8.88
C ALA A 100 -6.50 -48.64 7.73
N ILE A 101 -7.13 -49.49 6.91
CA ILE A 101 -6.50 -50.19 5.79
C ILE A 101 -7.17 -49.76 4.49
N GLY A 102 -6.41 -49.16 3.57
CA GLY A 102 -6.89 -48.75 2.25
C GLY A 102 -6.96 -49.91 1.26
N ALA A 103 -7.59 -49.68 0.10
CA ALA A 103 -7.78 -50.71 -0.93
C ALA A 103 -6.47 -51.29 -1.51
N THR A 104 -5.35 -50.59 -1.35
CA THR A 104 -3.99 -51.02 -1.75
C THR A 104 -3.23 -51.76 -0.63
N GLY A 105 -3.81 -51.87 0.56
CA GLY A 105 -3.16 -52.42 1.75
C GLY A 105 -2.27 -51.42 2.50
N LEU A 106 -2.18 -50.16 2.05
CA LEU A 106 -1.55 -49.09 2.83
C LEU A 106 -2.38 -48.78 4.07
N THR A 107 -1.72 -48.42 5.17
CA THR A 107 -2.36 -48.21 6.46
C THR A 107 -2.05 -46.86 7.08
N SER A 108 -2.97 -46.40 7.93
CA SER A 108 -2.82 -45.26 8.82
C SER A 108 -3.38 -45.62 10.19
N GLU A 109 -2.86 -45.02 11.24
CA GLU A 109 -3.15 -45.40 12.63
C GLU A 109 -3.61 -44.22 13.47
N PHE A 110 -4.56 -44.48 14.36
CA PHE A 110 -5.00 -43.60 15.45
C PHE A 110 -4.93 -44.36 16.78
N SER A 111 -4.50 -43.70 17.85
CA SER A 111 -4.42 -44.29 19.20
C SER A 111 -5.10 -43.39 20.22
N GLN A 112 -5.89 -43.99 21.12
CA GLN A 112 -6.62 -43.31 22.19
C GLN A 112 -6.33 -43.97 23.54
N LEU A 113 -6.04 -43.15 24.56
CA LEU A 113 -5.94 -43.62 25.94
C LEU A 113 -7.34 -43.68 26.57
N LEU A 114 -7.75 -44.86 27.02
CA LEU A 114 -9.00 -45.13 27.70
C LEU A 114 -8.71 -45.40 29.17
N THR A 115 -9.38 -44.69 30.07
CA THR A 115 -9.42 -45.04 31.50
C THR A 115 -10.76 -45.72 31.76
N ILE A 116 -10.78 -46.78 32.54
CA ILE A 116 -12.00 -47.50 32.93
C ILE A 116 -11.99 -47.60 34.45
N SER A 117 -12.97 -46.99 35.09
CA SER A 117 -13.14 -46.96 36.53
C SER A 117 -14.61 -47.04 36.89
N PHE A 118 -14.95 -47.89 37.85
CA PHE A 118 -16.31 -47.99 38.40
C PHE A 118 -16.53 -47.06 39.59
N ARG A 119 -15.48 -46.34 40.00
CA ARG A 119 -15.57 -45.30 41.02
C ARG A 119 -16.20 -44.04 40.44
N ALA A 120 -16.97 -43.34 41.27
CA ALA A 120 -17.44 -41.99 40.96
C ALA A 120 -16.23 -41.08 40.68
N PRO A 121 -16.29 -40.23 39.64
CA PRO A 121 -15.23 -39.26 39.39
C PRO A 121 -14.99 -38.31 40.56
N GLU A 122 -13.74 -37.91 40.80
CA GLU A 122 -13.36 -37.03 41.90
C GLU A 122 -12.57 -35.82 41.36
N ASN A 123 -12.53 -34.70 42.10
CA ASN A 123 -11.71 -33.53 41.77
C ASN A 123 -11.98 -32.92 40.37
N LEU A 124 -13.26 -32.85 39.96
CA LEU A 124 -13.65 -32.23 38.69
C LEU A 124 -13.23 -30.76 38.63
N MET A 125 -12.40 -30.44 37.63
CA MET A 125 -12.00 -29.09 37.25
C MET A 125 -12.46 -28.82 35.83
N ILE A 126 -13.15 -27.69 35.65
CA ILE A 126 -13.54 -27.14 34.35
C ILE A 126 -12.53 -26.05 34.00
N THR A 127 -12.11 -26.01 32.74
CA THR A 127 -11.31 -24.90 32.19
C THR A 127 -12.09 -24.28 31.04
N LEU A 128 -12.36 -22.99 31.15
CA LEU A 128 -12.94 -22.16 30.09
C LEU A 128 -11.84 -21.23 29.60
N ASP A 129 -11.48 -21.36 28.33
CA ASP A 129 -10.50 -20.52 27.65
C ASP A 129 -11.21 -19.71 26.57
N GLN A 130 -11.38 -18.42 26.83
CA GLN A 130 -12.10 -17.51 25.93
C GLN A 130 -11.12 -16.96 24.89
N ASP A 131 -11.51 -17.00 23.61
CA ASP A 131 -10.65 -16.54 22.54
C ASP A 131 -10.34 -15.04 22.68
N THR A 132 -9.06 -14.70 22.49
CA THR A 132 -8.58 -13.32 22.72
C THR A 132 -8.95 -12.35 21.61
N VAL A 133 -9.35 -12.87 20.43
CA VAL A 133 -9.74 -12.07 19.26
C VAL A 133 -11.26 -11.97 19.17
N ASN A 134 -11.97 -13.10 19.30
CA ASN A 134 -13.42 -13.17 19.33
C ASN A 134 -13.93 -13.72 20.68
N PRO A 135 -14.25 -12.84 21.65
CA PRO A 135 -14.71 -13.24 22.97
C PRO A 135 -16.02 -14.07 22.99
N ALA A 136 -16.76 -14.16 21.89
CA ALA A 136 -17.91 -15.07 21.79
C ALA A 136 -17.50 -16.55 21.71
N ILE A 137 -16.24 -16.83 21.33
CA ILE A 137 -15.69 -18.18 21.22
C ILE A 137 -15.10 -18.60 22.57
N VAL A 138 -15.58 -19.74 23.09
CA VAL A 138 -15.13 -20.33 24.35
C VAL A 138 -14.73 -21.77 24.13
N ASN A 139 -13.47 -22.08 24.42
CA ASN A 139 -12.92 -23.41 24.43
C ASN A 139 -13.10 -24.04 25.82
N VAL A 140 -13.80 -25.17 25.87
CA VAL A 140 -14.11 -25.89 27.12
C VAL A 140 -13.33 -27.18 27.19
N SER A 141 -12.61 -27.38 28.30
CA SER A 141 -12.01 -28.66 28.65
C SER A 141 -12.28 -29.01 30.11
N ALA A 142 -12.16 -30.29 30.44
CA ALA A 142 -12.41 -30.78 31.78
C ALA A 142 -11.42 -31.87 32.18
N SER A 143 -11.17 -31.96 33.49
CA SER A 143 -10.36 -33.02 34.08
C SER A 143 -10.98 -33.47 35.40
N ALA A 144 -10.91 -34.77 35.69
CA ALA A 144 -11.32 -35.34 36.96
C ALA A 144 -10.60 -36.68 37.13
N ASP A 145 -10.31 -37.05 38.37
CA ASP A 145 -9.85 -38.39 38.70
C ASP A 145 -10.96 -39.40 38.38
N PHE A 146 -10.61 -40.55 37.82
CA PHE A 146 -11.53 -41.66 37.48
C PHE A 146 -12.59 -41.35 36.41
N ALA A 147 -12.58 -40.16 35.80
CA ALA A 147 -13.47 -39.85 34.69
C ALA A 147 -12.98 -40.51 33.39
N THR A 148 -13.95 -41.00 32.63
CA THR A 148 -13.76 -41.59 31.30
C THR A 148 -14.33 -40.66 30.23
N LEU A 149 -15.40 -39.94 30.55
CA LEU A 149 -16.11 -39.01 29.66
C LEU A 149 -16.57 -37.77 30.45
N PHE A 150 -16.74 -36.66 29.73
CA PHE A 150 -17.38 -35.45 30.25
C PHE A 150 -18.53 -35.04 29.35
N ASP A 151 -19.70 -34.85 29.96
CA ASP A 151 -20.87 -34.27 29.30
C ASP A 151 -20.85 -32.77 29.54
N VAL A 152 -20.64 -31.98 28.48
CA VAL A 152 -20.55 -30.52 28.51
C VAL A 152 -21.87 -29.93 28.05
N TYR A 153 -22.42 -29.03 28.86
CA TYR A 153 -23.60 -28.23 28.57
C TYR A 153 -23.18 -26.75 28.62
N PHE A 154 -23.30 -26.02 27.52
CA PHE A 154 -22.88 -24.63 27.38
C PHE A 154 -23.87 -23.63 27.99
N GLY A 155 -25.13 -24.03 28.16
CA GLY A 155 -26.13 -23.31 28.95
C GLY A 155 -26.85 -22.17 28.21
N ASP A 156 -26.71 -22.06 26.90
CA ASP A 156 -27.38 -21.09 26.02
C ASP A 156 -28.62 -21.65 25.29
N VAL A 157 -28.85 -22.96 25.38
CA VAL A 157 -30.01 -23.65 24.78
C VAL A 157 -30.92 -24.24 25.87
N GLU A 158 -32.24 -24.06 25.72
CA GLU A 158 -33.22 -24.69 26.61
C GLU A 158 -33.30 -26.21 26.34
N ASN A 159 -33.19 -27.04 27.39
CA ASN A 159 -33.15 -28.50 27.29
C ASN A 159 -32.00 -29.02 26.39
N GLU A 160 -30.83 -28.42 26.54
CA GLU A 160 -29.60 -28.78 25.84
C GLU A 160 -29.23 -30.27 26.00
N GLU A 161 -28.90 -30.93 24.89
CA GLU A 161 -28.24 -32.23 24.87
C GLU A 161 -26.72 -32.03 24.99
N PRO A 162 -26.01 -32.82 25.81
CA PRO A 162 -24.60 -32.58 26.06
C PRO A 162 -23.73 -32.88 24.84
N SER A 163 -22.68 -32.08 24.70
CA SER A 163 -21.52 -32.48 23.90
C SER A 163 -20.58 -33.33 24.76
N ILE A 164 -20.08 -34.43 24.20
CA ILE A 164 -19.25 -35.38 24.93
C ILE A 164 -17.79 -35.19 24.55
N ILE A 165 -16.90 -35.07 25.54
CA ILE A 165 -15.44 -35.01 25.35
C ILE A 165 -14.74 -36.04 26.24
N MET A 166 -13.61 -36.55 25.76
CA MET A 166 -12.68 -37.40 26.53
C MET A 166 -11.71 -36.54 27.36
N PRO A 167 -11.03 -37.11 28.37
CA PRO A 167 -9.94 -36.42 29.05
C PRO A 167 -8.86 -35.90 28.10
N ASN A 168 -8.44 -34.65 28.31
CA ASN A 168 -7.49 -33.88 27.48
C ASN A 168 -8.02 -33.41 26.11
N GLU A 169 -9.29 -33.63 25.80
CA GLU A 169 -9.93 -32.98 24.65
C GLU A 169 -10.45 -31.59 25.03
N THR A 170 -10.64 -30.77 24.02
CA THR A 170 -11.23 -29.43 24.13
C THR A 170 -12.30 -29.31 23.07
N ILE A 171 -13.41 -28.67 23.40
CA ILE A 171 -14.50 -28.37 22.47
C ILE A 171 -14.71 -26.87 22.40
N GLU A 172 -14.84 -26.35 21.18
CA GLU A 172 -15.15 -24.95 20.90
C GLU A 172 -16.66 -24.73 20.88
N HIS A 173 -17.12 -23.62 21.45
CA HIS A 173 -18.50 -23.15 21.35
C HIS A 173 -18.54 -21.64 21.08
N ILE A 174 -19.49 -21.21 20.25
CA ILE A 174 -19.68 -19.80 19.88
C ILE A 174 -21.02 -19.33 20.43
N TYR A 175 -21.00 -18.38 21.36
CA TYR A 175 -22.22 -17.79 21.92
C TYR A 175 -22.77 -16.69 20.99
N GLU A 176 -23.99 -16.85 20.48
CA GLU A 176 -24.60 -15.90 19.54
C GLU A 176 -25.02 -14.58 20.17
N THR A 177 -25.22 -14.55 21.49
CA THR A 177 -25.69 -13.36 22.21
C THR A 177 -24.80 -13.04 23.40
N PRO A 178 -24.70 -11.75 23.77
CA PRO A 178 -24.02 -11.37 24.99
C PRO A 178 -24.84 -11.77 26.22
N GLY A 179 -24.17 -12.18 27.29
CA GLY A 179 -24.83 -12.69 28.48
C GLY A 179 -23.90 -13.43 29.43
N GLU A 180 -24.45 -13.86 30.57
CA GLU A 180 -23.80 -14.79 31.48
C GLU A 180 -24.36 -16.20 31.24
N TYR A 181 -23.47 -17.13 30.92
CA TYR A 181 -23.83 -18.53 30.67
C TYR A 181 -23.23 -19.41 31.74
N THR A 182 -24.01 -20.40 32.18
CA THR A 182 -23.55 -21.39 33.16
C THR A 182 -23.17 -22.67 32.42
N VAL A 183 -21.87 -22.83 32.17
CA VAL A 183 -21.31 -24.08 31.65
C VAL A 183 -21.41 -25.14 32.75
N ARG A 184 -22.12 -26.23 32.48
CA ARG A 184 -22.25 -27.38 33.38
C ARG A 184 -21.51 -28.56 32.78
N VAL A 185 -20.64 -29.19 33.56
CA VAL A 185 -19.93 -30.40 33.15
C VAL A 185 -20.27 -31.54 34.09
N VAL A 186 -20.68 -32.68 33.52
CA VAL A 186 -20.90 -33.93 34.26
C VAL A 186 -19.80 -34.91 33.89
N ALA A 187 -18.90 -35.18 34.83
CA ALA A 187 -17.90 -36.22 34.71
C ALA A 187 -18.53 -37.59 34.96
N ARG A 188 -18.28 -38.54 34.05
CA ARG A 188 -18.76 -39.92 34.13
C ARG A 188 -17.60 -40.89 34.13
N GLY A 189 -17.75 -41.95 34.92
CA GLY A 189 -16.90 -43.14 34.86
C GLY A 189 -17.58 -44.25 34.04
N ALA A 190 -16.99 -45.45 34.06
CA ALA A 190 -17.67 -46.67 33.60
C ALA A 190 -18.72 -47.18 34.62
N GLY A 191 -18.75 -46.58 35.81
CA GLY A 191 -19.78 -46.84 36.81
C GLY A 191 -20.96 -45.88 36.76
N VAL A 192 -22.04 -46.20 37.48
CA VAL A 192 -23.32 -45.45 37.45
C VAL A 192 -23.21 -44.06 38.12
N ALA A 193 -22.28 -43.89 39.06
CA ALA A 193 -22.15 -42.65 39.82
C ALA A 193 -21.36 -41.58 39.04
N THR A 194 -21.87 -40.36 39.04
CA THR A 194 -21.28 -39.20 38.34
C THR A 194 -20.93 -38.08 39.32
N THR A 195 -20.10 -37.14 38.86
CA THR A 195 -19.78 -35.89 39.57
C THR A 195 -20.01 -34.73 38.63
N GLU A 196 -20.68 -33.67 39.09
CA GLU A 196 -20.95 -32.49 38.29
C GLU A 196 -20.37 -31.22 38.92
N ALA A 197 -20.02 -30.26 38.07
CA ALA A 197 -19.59 -28.92 38.45
C ALA A 197 -20.13 -27.89 37.44
N THR A 198 -20.15 -26.63 37.85
CA THR A 198 -20.52 -25.52 36.98
C THR A 198 -19.49 -24.42 37.03
N GLN A 199 -19.35 -23.69 35.93
CA GLN A 199 -18.56 -22.47 35.82
C GLN A 199 -19.33 -21.44 34.99
N VAL A 200 -19.24 -20.17 35.38
CA VAL A 200 -19.88 -19.07 34.64
C VAL A 200 -18.87 -18.49 33.65
N VAL A 201 -19.32 -18.27 32.41
CA VAL A 201 -18.63 -17.45 31.42
C VAL A 201 -19.47 -16.23 31.09
N THR A 202 -18.79 -15.09 30.92
CA THR A 202 -19.43 -13.82 30.57
C THR A 202 -19.04 -13.46 29.14
N ILE A 203 -20.04 -13.36 28.28
CA ILE A 203 -19.90 -12.86 26.91
C ILE A 203 -20.32 -11.39 26.96
N SER A 204 -19.34 -10.50 26.78
CA SER A 204 -19.58 -9.06 26.88
C SER A 204 -20.29 -8.54 25.63
N GLU A 205 -21.12 -7.53 25.79
CA GLU A 205 -21.64 -6.78 24.64
C GLU A 205 -20.49 -6.09 23.91
N ALA A 206 -20.51 -6.12 22.57
CA ALA A 206 -19.58 -5.35 21.76
C ALA A 206 -19.95 -3.85 21.86
N ASN A 207 -19.25 -3.12 22.72
CA ASN A 207 -19.53 -1.72 23.03
C ASN A 207 -18.29 -0.83 23.01
N ASP A 208 -17.15 -1.35 22.56
CA ASP A 208 -15.96 -0.53 22.37
C ASP A 208 -16.23 0.57 21.33
N PRO A 209 -15.66 1.77 21.52
CA PRO A 209 -15.90 2.90 20.66
C PRO A 209 -15.33 2.67 19.26
N VAL A 210 -16.05 3.16 18.24
CA VAL A 210 -15.52 3.22 16.87
C VAL A 210 -14.60 4.43 16.74
N THR A 211 -13.34 4.22 16.39
CA THR A 211 -12.35 5.28 16.12
C THR A 211 -11.65 5.02 14.79
N LEU A 212 -11.08 6.06 14.18
CA LEU A 212 -10.18 5.88 13.03
C LEU A 212 -8.79 5.41 13.51
N PRO A 213 -8.09 4.57 12.73
CA PRO A 213 -8.56 3.89 11.51
C PRO A 213 -9.61 2.81 11.83
N VAL A 214 -10.49 2.53 10.86
CA VAL A 214 -11.51 1.47 10.96
C VAL A 214 -11.13 0.33 10.02
N ASP A 215 -10.68 -0.79 10.59
CA ASP A 215 -10.21 -2.00 9.91
C ASP A 215 -11.19 -3.20 10.02
N PHE A 216 -12.30 -3.02 10.74
CA PHE A 216 -13.30 -4.06 11.00
C PHE A 216 -12.77 -5.34 11.67
N GLU A 217 -11.61 -5.33 12.33
CA GLU A 217 -11.01 -6.55 12.91
C GLU A 217 -11.38 -6.81 14.38
N SER A 218 -11.89 -5.81 15.09
CA SER A 218 -12.27 -5.97 16.50
C SER A 218 -13.68 -6.58 16.69
N PHE A 219 -13.78 -7.70 17.42
CA PHE A 219 -15.08 -8.28 17.82
C PHE A 219 -15.71 -7.58 19.03
N THR A 220 -14.97 -6.72 19.72
CA THR A 220 -15.49 -5.95 20.87
C THR A 220 -16.16 -4.64 20.44
N ILE A 221 -16.04 -4.26 19.15
CA ILE A 221 -16.71 -3.11 18.55
C ILE A 221 -17.96 -3.56 17.81
N ASN A 222 -19.09 -2.90 18.07
CA ASN A 222 -20.27 -3.02 17.23
C ASN A 222 -20.26 -1.92 16.16
N TYR A 223 -19.85 -2.29 14.93
CA TYR A 223 -19.83 -1.41 13.77
C TYR A 223 -21.26 -1.17 13.24
N GLY A 224 -22.09 -0.50 14.05
CA GLY A 224 -23.51 -0.27 13.80
C GLY A 224 -23.77 0.68 12.65
N PHE A 225 -23.72 0.19 11.41
CA PHE A 225 -24.05 0.96 10.23
C PHE A 225 -25.52 1.40 10.25
N THR A 226 -25.75 2.66 9.89
CA THR A 226 -27.09 3.16 9.57
C THR A 226 -27.21 3.39 8.08
N SER A 227 -28.04 2.60 7.42
CA SER A 227 -28.24 2.65 5.97
C SER A 227 -29.47 3.46 5.56
N PHE A 228 -29.45 4.00 4.34
CA PHE A 228 -30.54 4.78 3.76
C PHE A 228 -30.62 4.60 2.24
N GLY A 229 -31.76 4.98 1.66
CA GLY A 229 -31.99 4.84 0.21
C GLY A 229 -32.10 3.38 -0.27
N ASP A 230 -32.46 2.46 0.62
CA ASP A 230 -32.52 1.00 0.40
C ASP A 230 -31.17 0.30 0.19
N ALA A 231 -30.05 0.92 0.56
CA ALA A 231 -28.79 0.20 0.78
C ALA A 231 -28.81 -0.55 2.12
N SER A 232 -27.92 -1.54 2.27
CA SER A 232 -27.64 -2.19 3.55
C SER A 232 -26.15 -2.46 3.71
N SER A 233 -25.57 -2.08 4.85
CA SER A 233 -24.17 -2.37 5.16
C SER A 233 -24.01 -3.16 6.46
N GLN A 234 -23.01 -4.03 6.48
CA GLN A 234 -22.66 -4.90 7.62
C GLN A 234 -21.19 -5.29 7.54
N VAL A 235 -20.61 -5.75 8.65
CA VAL A 235 -19.30 -6.41 8.65
C VAL A 235 -19.49 -7.90 8.41
N ILE A 236 -18.69 -8.49 7.53
CA ILE A 236 -18.69 -9.92 7.20
C ILE A 236 -17.27 -10.48 7.19
N ASP A 237 -17.14 -11.81 7.23
CA ASP A 237 -15.88 -12.47 6.89
C ASP A 237 -15.50 -12.14 5.43
N ASN A 238 -14.23 -11.79 5.20
CA ASN A 238 -13.75 -11.34 3.91
C ASN A 238 -13.78 -12.47 2.88
N PRO A 239 -14.65 -12.43 1.85
CA PRO A 239 -14.71 -13.49 0.84
C PRO A 239 -13.56 -13.40 -0.20
N ASN A 240 -12.78 -12.30 -0.22
CA ASN A 240 -11.74 -12.01 -1.20
C ASN A 240 -10.42 -11.59 -0.52
N GLN A 241 -9.79 -12.51 0.20
CA GLN A 241 -8.50 -12.29 0.88
C GLN A 241 -7.29 -12.39 -0.07
N THR A 242 -7.19 -11.47 -1.02
CA THR A 242 -6.15 -11.48 -2.06
C THR A 242 -5.62 -10.08 -2.35
N GLY A 243 -4.38 -9.97 -2.83
CA GLY A 243 -3.83 -8.72 -3.33
C GLY A 243 -3.64 -7.67 -2.21
N LEU A 244 -4.21 -6.48 -2.40
CA LEU A 244 -4.06 -5.32 -1.50
C LEU A 244 -4.74 -5.50 -0.14
N ASN A 245 -5.70 -6.43 -0.02
CA ASN A 245 -6.40 -6.69 1.22
C ASN A 245 -6.47 -8.19 1.53
N VAL A 246 -5.89 -8.58 2.66
CA VAL A 246 -5.85 -9.95 3.20
C VAL A 246 -6.44 -10.03 4.61
N SER A 247 -7.22 -9.02 5.01
CA SER A 247 -7.92 -8.94 6.29
C SER A 247 -8.90 -10.09 6.51
N ALA A 248 -9.21 -10.40 7.77
CA ALA A 248 -10.14 -11.48 8.09
C ALA A 248 -11.59 -11.04 7.84
N ARG A 249 -11.90 -9.77 8.09
CA ARG A 249 -13.24 -9.21 7.98
C ARG A 249 -13.24 -7.89 7.22
N VAL A 250 -14.38 -7.56 6.62
CA VAL A 250 -14.55 -6.35 5.79
C VAL A 250 -15.95 -5.78 5.98
N GLY A 251 -16.10 -4.50 5.67
CA GLY A 251 -17.41 -3.91 5.44
C GLY A 251 -17.97 -4.37 4.09
N GLN A 252 -19.25 -4.77 4.06
CA GLN A 252 -20.00 -5.03 2.84
C GLN A 252 -21.11 -3.99 2.72
N THR A 253 -21.32 -3.46 1.52
CA THR A 253 -22.54 -2.71 1.15
C THR A 253 -23.25 -3.42 0.03
N ILE A 254 -24.51 -3.77 0.24
CA ILE A 254 -25.41 -4.28 -0.79
C ILE A 254 -26.27 -3.11 -1.28
N LYS A 255 -26.35 -2.93 -2.60
CA LYS A 255 -27.20 -1.95 -3.26
C LYS A 255 -28.25 -2.66 -4.15
N PRO A 256 -29.37 -3.13 -3.56
CA PRO A 256 -30.39 -3.92 -4.24
C PRO A 256 -31.00 -3.23 -5.46
N SER A 257 -31.55 -4.02 -6.38
CA SER A 257 -32.25 -3.53 -7.55
C SER A 257 -33.37 -2.55 -7.17
N GLY A 258 -33.30 -1.33 -7.72
CA GLY A 258 -34.26 -0.26 -7.43
C GLY A 258 -33.92 0.61 -6.22
N ALA A 259 -32.80 0.36 -5.53
CA ALA A 259 -32.29 1.29 -4.52
C ALA A 259 -32.04 2.68 -5.12
N GLN A 260 -32.17 3.70 -4.27
CA GLN A 260 -32.06 5.11 -4.68
C GLN A 260 -30.67 5.42 -5.23
N VAL A 261 -30.59 6.44 -6.09
CA VAL A 261 -29.31 6.88 -6.69
C VAL A 261 -28.31 7.42 -5.67
N PHE A 262 -28.80 7.82 -4.50
CA PHE A 262 -28.03 8.31 -3.35
C PHE A 262 -27.99 7.29 -2.21
N ALA A 263 -28.30 6.01 -2.45
CA ALA A 263 -28.28 4.99 -1.41
C ALA A 263 -26.88 4.82 -0.82
N GLY A 264 -26.79 4.69 0.50
CA GLY A 264 -25.52 4.60 1.21
C GLY A 264 -25.71 4.26 2.68
N SER A 265 -24.60 4.24 3.41
CA SER A 265 -24.57 3.95 4.84
C SER A 265 -23.60 4.86 5.56
N PHE A 266 -23.83 5.11 6.84
CA PHE A 266 -22.86 5.80 7.69
C PHE A 266 -22.49 5.00 8.93
N LEU A 267 -21.28 5.24 9.39
CA LEU A 267 -20.75 4.80 10.67
C LEU A 267 -20.51 6.04 11.54
N GLN A 268 -20.92 5.99 12.80
CA GLN A 268 -20.68 7.06 13.77
C GLN A 268 -19.41 6.76 14.56
N LEU A 269 -18.49 7.73 14.64
CA LEU A 269 -17.27 7.65 15.42
C LEU A 269 -17.50 8.15 16.85
N GLU A 270 -16.64 7.73 17.78
CA GLU A 270 -16.69 8.14 19.18
C GLU A 270 -16.34 9.62 19.38
N ASN A 271 -15.36 10.12 18.61
CA ASN A 271 -14.90 11.50 18.68
C ASN A 271 -14.99 12.19 17.32
N PRO A 272 -15.12 13.53 17.27
CA PRO A 272 -14.96 14.28 16.03
C PRO A 272 -13.63 13.97 15.34
N ILE A 273 -13.65 13.91 14.01
CA ILE A 273 -12.50 13.66 13.16
C ILE A 273 -11.59 14.89 13.19
N ASP A 274 -10.29 14.69 13.45
CA ASP A 274 -9.30 15.76 13.48
C ASP A 274 -8.69 16.01 12.09
N PHE A 275 -9.14 17.09 11.45
CA PHE A 275 -8.62 17.54 10.14
C PHE A 275 -7.55 18.65 10.25
N SER A 276 -6.96 18.85 11.42
CA SER A 276 -5.92 19.88 11.61
C SER A 276 -4.60 19.53 10.93
N VAL A 277 -4.31 18.23 10.80
CA VAL A 277 -3.08 17.70 10.17
C VAL A 277 -3.42 16.82 8.97
N ASN A 278 -4.26 15.80 9.18
CA ASN A 278 -4.58 14.81 8.15
C ASN A 278 -5.85 15.23 7.40
N LYS A 279 -5.81 15.19 6.06
CA LYS A 279 -6.93 15.61 5.21
C LYS A 279 -7.20 14.66 4.04
N LEU A 280 -6.56 13.50 4.02
CA LEU A 280 -6.82 12.49 3.01
C LEU A 280 -7.43 11.26 3.66
N PHE A 281 -8.58 10.82 3.20
CA PHE A 281 -9.07 9.49 3.54
C PHE A 281 -8.54 8.47 2.54
N LYS A 282 -8.07 7.32 3.02
CA LYS A 282 -7.84 6.14 2.20
C LYS A 282 -8.87 5.08 2.59
N VAL A 283 -9.38 4.38 1.59
CA VAL A 283 -10.31 3.26 1.77
C VAL A 283 -9.99 2.21 0.73
N LYS A 284 -9.74 0.97 1.15
CA LYS A 284 -9.64 -0.15 0.21
C LYS A 284 -11.03 -0.56 -0.21
N VAL A 285 -11.27 -0.66 -1.51
CA VAL A 285 -12.57 -0.99 -2.10
C VAL A 285 -12.44 -2.16 -3.06
N PHE A 286 -13.33 -3.13 -2.94
CA PHE A 286 -13.55 -4.18 -3.93
C PHE A 286 -14.92 -3.98 -4.57
N SER A 287 -14.94 -3.78 -5.88
CA SER A 287 -16.17 -3.52 -6.63
C SER A 287 -16.34 -4.55 -7.75
N PRO A 288 -17.56 -5.04 -8.05
CA PRO A 288 -17.82 -5.89 -9.21
C PRO A 288 -17.74 -5.11 -10.55
N LYS A 289 -17.63 -3.78 -10.50
CA LYS A 289 -17.66 -2.86 -11.64
C LYS A 289 -16.48 -1.88 -11.59
N SER A 290 -16.06 -1.42 -12.75
CA SER A 290 -15.06 -0.36 -12.93
C SER A 290 -15.75 0.89 -13.51
N GLY A 291 -15.19 2.06 -13.23
CA GLY A 291 -15.72 3.36 -13.65
C GLY A 291 -16.90 3.84 -12.80
N ILE A 292 -17.11 3.27 -11.60
CA ILE A 292 -18.18 3.71 -10.70
C ILE A 292 -17.71 4.88 -9.84
N THR A 293 -18.63 5.77 -9.48
CA THR A 293 -18.36 6.82 -8.51
C THR A 293 -18.55 6.27 -7.10
N VAL A 294 -17.49 6.27 -6.31
CA VAL A 294 -17.57 6.07 -4.86
C VAL A 294 -17.51 7.46 -4.22
N LYS A 295 -18.51 7.79 -3.42
CA LYS A 295 -18.54 9.05 -2.66
C LYS A 295 -18.22 8.77 -1.21
N LEU A 296 -17.28 9.52 -0.65
CA LEU A 296 -17.05 9.58 0.79
C LEU A 296 -17.51 10.95 1.30
N LYS A 297 -18.35 10.94 2.33
CA LYS A 297 -18.86 12.15 2.97
C LYS A 297 -18.59 12.07 4.46
N VAL A 298 -18.17 13.18 5.06
CA VAL A 298 -18.16 13.34 6.51
C VAL A 298 -19.26 14.32 6.93
N GLU A 299 -19.90 14.04 8.06
CA GLU A 299 -21.09 14.77 8.51
C GLU A 299 -21.02 15.02 10.03
N ASN A 300 -21.53 16.17 10.47
CA ASN A 300 -21.71 16.43 11.89
C ASN A 300 -22.70 15.44 12.52
N ILE A 301 -22.50 15.13 13.80
CA ILE A 301 -23.34 14.16 14.51
C ILE A 301 -24.81 14.62 14.61
N SER A 302 -25.05 15.92 14.81
CA SER A 302 -26.38 16.49 15.12
C SER A 302 -27.02 17.28 13.98
N ASP A 303 -26.24 17.74 12.99
CA ASP A 303 -26.75 18.54 11.87
C ASP A 303 -26.19 18.07 10.52
N GLY A 304 -27.01 17.36 9.75
CA GLY A 304 -26.61 16.84 8.45
C GLY A 304 -26.34 17.88 7.35
N ASN A 305 -26.62 19.16 7.61
CA ASN A 305 -26.25 20.26 6.72
C ASN A 305 -24.78 20.67 6.89
N ILE A 306 -24.13 20.27 8.00
CA ILE A 306 -22.70 20.46 8.22
C ILE A 306 -22.00 19.19 7.71
N ALA A 307 -21.56 19.24 6.45
CA ALA A 307 -20.95 18.10 5.78
C ALA A 307 -19.89 18.53 4.76
N HIS A 308 -19.02 17.59 4.40
CA HIS A 308 -18.11 17.70 3.27
C HIS A 308 -18.09 16.36 2.52
N GLU A 309 -18.02 16.38 1.20
CA GLU A 309 -18.12 15.19 0.35
C GLU A 309 -17.13 15.24 -0.80
N VAL A 310 -16.56 14.08 -1.11
CA VAL A 310 -15.54 13.89 -2.14
C VAL A 310 -15.90 12.68 -2.98
N ASP A 311 -15.80 12.84 -4.30
CA ASP A 311 -16.06 11.79 -5.29
C ASP A 311 -14.76 11.26 -5.86
N VAL A 312 -14.64 9.92 -5.89
CA VAL A 312 -13.51 9.22 -6.49
C VAL A 312 -14.04 8.15 -7.42
N ILE A 313 -13.40 7.97 -8.58
CA ILE A 313 -13.73 6.90 -9.51
C ILE A 313 -12.95 5.65 -9.13
N ASN A 314 -13.65 4.55 -8.85
CA ASN A 314 -13.06 3.23 -8.72
C ASN A 314 -12.88 2.64 -10.13
N ASN A 315 -11.65 2.37 -10.54
CA ASN A 315 -11.28 1.93 -11.88
C ASN A 315 -11.05 0.42 -11.99
N VAL A 316 -11.06 -0.31 -10.87
CA VAL A 316 -10.78 -1.75 -10.84
C VAL A 316 -12.05 -2.55 -10.56
N ALA A 317 -12.34 -3.54 -11.41
CA ALA A 317 -13.47 -4.46 -11.23
C ALA A 317 -12.96 -5.85 -10.82
N ASN A 318 -13.63 -6.45 -9.83
CA ASN A 318 -13.36 -7.77 -9.27
C ASN A 318 -11.94 -7.93 -8.69
N ASP A 319 -11.35 -6.84 -8.22
CA ASP A 319 -10.10 -6.81 -7.46
C ASP A 319 -10.10 -5.59 -6.52
N TRP A 320 -9.18 -5.57 -5.56
CA TRP A 320 -9.05 -4.47 -4.59
C TRP A 320 -8.36 -3.25 -5.22
N GLU A 321 -8.86 -2.06 -4.89
CA GLU A 321 -8.26 -0.76 -5.21
C GLU A 321 -8.29 0.12 -3.96
N GLU A 322 -7.18 0.79 -3.65
CA GLU A 322 -7.15 1.81 -2.60
C GLU A 322 -7.60 3.15 -3.20
N LEU A 323 -8.72 3.67 -2.71
CA LEU A 323 -9.27 4.96 -3.13
C LEU A 323 -8.83 6.05 -2.16
N GLU A 324 -8.39 7.17 -2.71
CA GLU A 324 -7.90 8.32 -1.96
C GLU A 324 -8.86 9.51 -2.13
N PHE A 325 -9.47 9.96 -1.02
CA PHE A 325 -10.45 11.04 -0.99
C PHE A 325 -9.84 12.29 -0.35
N ASP A 326 -9.63 13.34 -1.16
CA ASP A 326 -9.01 14.60 -0.71
C ASP A 326 -10.00 15.57 -0.05
N PHE A 327 -9.90 15.71 1.27
CA PHE A 327 -10.62 16.67 2.10
C PHE A 327 -9.80 17.94 2.37
N SER A 328 -8.80 18.27 1.54
CA SER A 328 -7.96 19.48 1.66
C SER A 328 -8.76 20.76 1.86
N THR A 329 -9.92 20.85 1.21
CA THR A 329 -10.85 21.98 1.22
C THR A 329 -11.89 21.96 2.34
N ILE A 330 -11.82 21.01 3.27
CA ILE A 330 -12.77 20.91 4.39
C ILE A 330 -12.71 22.12 5.32
N ASP A 331 -13.87 22.57 5.79
CA ASP A 331 -13.97 23.64 6.80
C ASP A 331 -13.65 23.09 8.20
N THR A 332 -12.41 23.28 8.62
CA THR A 332 -11.88 22.85 9.92
C THR A 332 -12.48 23.59 11.13
N ASN A 333 -13.38 24.56 10.92
CA ASN A 333 -14.13 25.17 12.02
C ASN A 333 -15.37 24.36 12.43
N ASN A 334 -15.74 23.35 11.63
CA ASN A 334 -16.86 22.46 11.92
C ASN A 334 -16.37 21.12 12.50
N GLU A 335 -17.24 20.48 13.28
CA GLU A 335 -17.02 19.12 13.78
C GLU A 335 -17.73 18.11 12.88
N TYR A 336 -17.00 17.07 12.48
CA TYR A 336 -17.52 15.95 11.69
C TYR A 336 -17.28 14.65 12.46
N GLN A 337 -18.29 13.80 12.57
CA GLN A 337 -18.23 12.60 13.43
C GLN A 337 -18.93 11.38 12.82
N LYS A 338 -19.55 11.53 11.64
CA LYS A 338 -20.04 10.42 10.84
C LYS A 338 -19.19 10.29 9.58
N VAL A 339 -18.83 9.07 9.22
CA VAL A 339 -18.28 8.73 7.91
C VAL A 339 -19.39 8.05 7.12
N VAL A 340 -19.73 8.60 5.96
CA VAL A 340 -20.81 8.15 5.08
C VAL A 340 -20.19 7.71 3.76
N ILE A 341 -20.51 6.50 3.31
CA ILE A 341 -20.01 5.95 2.06
C ILE A 341 -21.17 5.62 1.12
N PHE A 342 -20.98 5.91 -0.17
CA PHE A 342 -21.92 5.62 -1.23
C PHE A 342 -21.19 4.91 -2.36
N PHE A 343 -21.76 3.80 -2.83
CA PHE A 343 -21.24 3.08 -3.97
C PHE A 343 -22.12 3.31 -5.20
N ASP A 344 -21.46 3.48 -6.35
CA ASP A 344 -22.09 3.74 -7.64
C ASP A 344 -23.05 4.95 -7.55
N PHE A 345 -22.54 6.05 -6.98
CA PHE A 345 -23.32 7.26 -6.71
C PHE A 345 -23.94 7.82 -7.99
N ASP A 346 -25.13 8.40 -7.87
CA ASP A 346 -26.00 8.86 -8.96
C ASP A 346 -26.53 7.76 -9.90
N ILE A 347 -26.23 6.48 -9.61
CA ILE A 347 -26.76 5.32 -10.33
C ILE A 347 -27.74 4.53 -9.44
N ALA A 348 -28.86 4.09 -9.99
CA ALA A 348 -29.84 3.28 -9.25
C ALA A 348 -29.27 1.89 -8.95
N GLY A 349 -29.69 1.28 -7.84
CA GLY A 349 -29.21 -0.03 -7.45
C GLY A 349 -29.59 -1.15 -8.42
N ASP A 350 -28.75 -2.18 -8.49
CA ASP A 350 -28.82 -3.29 -9.44
C ASP A 350 -28.36 -4.64 -8.84
N ASP A 351 -28.51 -4.80 -7.52
CA ASP A 351 -28.09 -5.99 -6.75
C ASP A 351 -26.56 -6.15 -6.60
N SER A 352 -25.78 -5.10 -6.90
CA SER A 352 -24.33 -5.12 -6.70
C SER A 352 -23.96 -5.13 -5.20
N GLU A 353 -22.93 -5.89 -4.89
CA GLU A 353 -22.28 -5.95 -3.58
C GLU A 353 -20.88 -5.34 -3.68
N TYR A 354 -20.56 -4.44 -2.76
CA TYR A 354 -19.27 -3.76 -2.69
C TYR A 354 -18.62 -4.10 -1.34
N LEU A 355 -17.32 -4.38 -1.34
CA LEU A 355 -16.56 -4.54 -0.10
C LEU A 355 -15.69 -3.32 0.13
N PHE A 356 -15.46 -2.98 1.38
CA PHE A 356 -14.58 -1.90 1.78
C PHE A 356 -13.93 -2.19 3.11
N ASP A 357 -12.73 -1.64 3.28
CA ASP A 357 -11.90 -1.88 4.45
C ASP A 357 -10.89 -0.76 4.66
N ASP A 358 -10.22 -0.78 5.80
CA ASP A 358 -9.13 0.13 6.16
C ASP A 358 -9.49 1.61 5.92
N ILE A 359 -10.56 2.10 6.55
CA ILE A 359 -10.92 3.52 6.48
C ILE A 359 -9.95 4.29 7.38
N GLU A 360 -9.00 4.98 6.77
CA GLU A 360 -7.95 5.71 7.47
C GLU A 360 -7.88 7.17 7.04
N LEU A 361 -7.50 8.06 7.97
CA LEU A 361 -7.25 9.47 7.71
C LEU A 361 -5.75 9.75 7.83
N THR A 362 -5.12 10.13 6.71
CA THR A 362 -3.68 10.32 6.56
C THR A 362 -3.32 11.73 6.02
N SER A 363 -2.03 12.07 6.06
CA SER A 363 -1.49 13.38 5.68
C SER A 363 -1.20 13.53 4.18
N SER A 364 -1.09 12.44 3.40
CA SER A 364 -0.81 12.55 1.96
C SER A 364 -1.25 11.36 1.11
N VAL A 365 -1.52 11.66 -0.17
CA VAL A 365 -1.39 10.75 -1.33
C VAL A 365 0.05 10.27 -1.26
N MET A 366 0.34 8.98 -1.46
CA MET A 366 1.70 8.42 -1.40
C MET A 366 2.77 9.44 -1.82
N ALA A 367 3.72 9.77 -0.94
CA ALA A 367 4.65 10.90 -1.15
C ALA A 367 5.24 10.90 -2.57
N SER A 368 4.96 11.98 -3.31
CA SER A 368 5.34 12.18 -4.71
C SER A 368 6.77 12.69 -4.81
N ILE A 369 7.52 12.23 -5.82
CA ILE A 369 8.88 12.72 -6.10
C ILE A 369 8.86 14.09 -6.77
N GLU A 370 7.76 14.42 -7.44
CA GLU A 370 7.46 15.72 -8.06
C GLU A 370 7.68 16.84 -7.05
N GLY A 371 8.24 17.94 -7.55
CA GLY A 371 8.54 19.15 -6.79
C GLY A 371 10.02 19.52 -6.80
N VAL A 372 10.35 20.54 -6.01
CA VAL A 372 11.69 21.10 -5.90
C VAL A 372 12.37 20.57 -4.63
N TRP A 373 13.57 20.01 -4.79
CA TRP A 373 14.36 19.45 -3.70
C TRP A 373 15.74 20.06 -3.64
N LYS A 374 16.36 20.08 -2.48
CA LYS A 374 17.78 20.40 -2.28
C LYS A 374 18.43 19.42 -1.32
N LEU A 375 19.76 19.42 -1.23
CA LEU A 375 20.41 18.70 -0.13
C LEU A 375 19.97 19.26 1.22
N ALA A 376 19.72 18.38 2.18
CA ALA A 376 19.45 18.77 3.56
C ALA A 376 20.69 19.50 4.12
N PRO A 377 20.57 20.77 4.55
CA PRO A 377 21.72 21.58 5.00
C PRO A 377 22.16 21.20 6.43
N GLU A 378 22.46 19.94 6.65
CA GLU A 378 22.84 19.36 7.94
C GLU A 378 23.98 18.33 7.81
N ALA A 379 24.75 18.14 8.89
CA ALA A 379 25.80 17.14 8.94
C ALA A 379 25.27 15.72 8.68
N GLY A 380 26.01 14.96 7.87
CA GLY A 380 25.66 13.59 7.49
C GLY A 380 24.68 13.48 6.33
N ALA A 381 24.18 14.59 5.77
CA ALA A 381 23.33 14.57 4.58
C ALA A 381 24.06 14.18 3.29
N LEU A 382 25.40 14.22 3.28
CA LEU A 382 26.26 13.79 2.18
C LEU A 382 27.33 12.85 2.73
N GLY A 383 27.45 11.64 2.17
CA GLY A 383 28.49 10.71 2.55
C GLY A 383 28.69 9.55 1.58
N VAL A 384 29.71 8.74 1.86
CA VAL A 384 30.05 7.54 1.09
C VAL A 384 30.60 6.43 1.98
N GLY A 385 30.30 5.19 1.64
CA GLY A 385 30.78 4.00 2.34
C GLY A 385 30.56 2.69 1.59
N PRO A 386 30.87 1.55 2.22
CA PRO A 386 30.87 0.23 1.59
C PRO A 386 29.49 -0.42 1.40
N ALA A 387 28.42 0.18 1.94
CA ALA A 387 27.05 -0.33 1.87
C ALA A 387 26.04 0.82 1.91
N PRO A 388 24.79 0.63 1.41
CA PRO A 388 23.70 1.58 1.63
C PRO A 388 23.52 1.89 3.13
N GLY A 389 23.36 3.17 3.48
CA GLY A 389 23.31 3.65 4.86
C GLY A 389 24.68 3.88 5.55
N ASP A 390 25.78 3.36 5.00
CA ASP A 390 27.12 3.48 5.58
C ASP A 390 27.88 4.70 5.02
N THR A 391 28.33 5.60 5.89
CA THR A 391 29.11 6.80 5.54
C THR A 391 30.51 6.81 6.18
N SER A 392 31.03 5.63 6.54
CA SER A 392 32.27 5.47 7.30
C SER A 392 33.55 5.88 6.56
N TRP A 393 33.53 5.98 5.22
CA TRP A 393 34.68 6.47 4.45
C TRP A 393 34.73 7.99 4.43
N PHE A 394 33.58 8.64 4.30
CA PHE A 394 33.43 10.09 4.41
C PHE A 394 31.98 10.45 4.71
N ALA A 395 31.79 11.42 5.61
CA ALA A 395 30.53 12.07 5.90
C ALA A 395 30.79 13.58 6.06
N CYS A 396 29.99 14.41 5.38
CA CYS A 396 30.10 15.85 5.46
C CYS A 396 29.64 16.33 6.85
N ASP A 397 30.53 16.95 7.61
CA ASP A 397 30.22 17.56 8.92
C ASP A 397 29.75 19.01 8.76
N ASP A 398 29.42 19.69 9.87
CA ASP A 398 28.91 21.07 9.85
C ASP A 398 29.87 22.06 9.17
N VAL A 399 31.19 21.83 9.28
CA VAL A 399 32.20 22.67 8.62
C VAL A 399 32.16 22.45 7.12
N CYS A 400 32.11 21.18 6.70
CA CYS A 400 31.95 20.80 5.31
C CYS A 400 30.67 21.36 4.66
N VAL A 401 29.54 21.38 5.39
CA VAL A 401 28.27 21.99 4.95
C VAL A 401 28.43 23.50 4.76
N ALA A 402 29.00 24.19 5.75
CA ALA A 402 29.20 25.64 5.69
C ALA A 402 30.15 26.07 4.55
N ASP A 403 31.22 25.31 4.32
CA ASP A 403 32.16 25.57 3.22
C ASP A 403 31.52 25.37 1.84
N ARG A 404 30.43 24.58 1.76
CA ARG A 404 29.70 24.20 0.54
C ARG A 404 28.35 24.89 0.41
N ALA A 405 28.18 26.09 0.95
CA ALA A 405 26.87 26.77 0.95
C ALA A 405 26.20 26.83 -0.44
N CYS A 406 26.98 27.09 -1.50
CA CYS A 406 26.52 27.12 -2.91
C CYS A 406 26.10 25.75 -3.50
N TYR A 407 26.33 24.66 -2.78
CA TYR A 407 25.90 23.32 -3.19
C TYR A 407 24.63 22.89 -2.46
N TYR A 408 24.44 23.41 -1.24
CA TYR A 408 23.25 23.13 -0.45
C TYR A 408 22.06 24.04 -0.83
N ASP A 409 22.26 25.04 -1.68
CA ASP A 409 21.19 25.83 -2.30
C ASP A 409 20.92 25.44 -3.77
N ASP A 410 21.66 24.47 -4.33
CA ASP A 410 21.36 23.85 -5.61
C ASP A 410 20.03 23.09 -5.52
N LEU A 411 19.19 23.24 -6.55
CA LEU A 411 17.88 22.61 -6.61
C LEU A 411 17.84 21.48 -7.65
N TYR A 412 17.14 20.42 -7.29
CA TYR A 412 16.76 19.29 -8.14
C TYR A 412 15.25 19.37 -8.36
N VAL A 413 14.85 19.68 -9.58
CA VAL A 413 13.45 19.95 -9.94
C VAL A 413 12.88 18.75 -10.67
N PHE A 414 11.85 18.12 -10.11
CA PHE A 414 11.08 17.03 -10.73
C PHE A 414 9.72 17.57 -11.13
N ASP A 415 9.52 17.77 -12.42
CA ASP A 415 8.27 18.31 -12.93
C ASP A 415 7.25 17.21 -13.23
N THR A 416 5.97 17.52 -13.02
CA THR A 416 4.84 16.64 -13.30
C THR A 416 4.75 16.10 -14.74
N ASP A 417 5.42 16.75 -15.71
CA ASP A 417 5.51 16.29 -17.10
C ASP A 417 6.66 15.30 -17.37
N GLY A 418 7.43 14.95 -16.33
CA GLY A 418 8.58 14.06 -16.40
C GLY A 418 9.91 14.76 -16.72
N SER A 419 9.93 16.09 -16.87
CA SER A 419 11.18 16.85 -17.01
C SER A 419 11.96 16.95 -15.69
N PHE A 420 13.29 17.01 -15.82
CA PHE A 420 14.21 17.17 -14.70
C PHE A 420 15.17 18.33 -14.97
N SER A 421 15.49 19.11 -13.94
CA SER A 421 16.47 20.21 -14.03
C SER A 421 17.36 20.29 -12.80
N ASN A 422 18.65 20.53 -13.03
CA ASN A 422 19.58 21.02 -12.01
C ASN A 422 19.59 22.56 -12.07
N VAL A 423 19.14 23.22 -11.00
CA VAL A 423 19.10 24.69 -10.91
C VAL A 423 20.16 25.16 -9.92
N LEU A 424 21.20 25.83 -10.42
CA LEU A 424 22.45 26.06 -9.68
C LEU A 424 22.66 27.53 -9.23
N SER A 425 21.63 28.38 -9.32
CA SER A 425 21.61 29.79 -8.83
C SER A 425 22.84 30.68 -9.14
N GLY A 426 23.63 30.34 -10.18
CA GLY A 426 24.81 31.07 -10.65
C GLY A 426 26.17 30.56 -10.15
N GLU A 427 26.23 29.84 -9.02
CA GLU A 427 27.44 29.21 -8.50
C GLU A 427 27.10 27.86 -7.86
N THR A 428 27.95 26.84 -8.04
CA THR A 428 27.85 25.53 -7.38
C THR A 428 29.24 25.11 -6.87
N TRP A 429 29.33 24.00 -6.16
CA TRP A 429 30.61 23.43 -5.73
C TRP A 429 31.36 22.79 -6.91
N ILE A 430 32.52 23.35 -7.26
CA ILE A 430 33.36 22.86 -8.35
C ILE A 430 34.52 22.07 -7.75
N GLU A 431 34.67 20.80 -8.15
CA GLU A 431 35.82 19.99 -7.78
C GLU A 431 36.97 20.12 -8.78
N GLY A 432 38.19 19.82 -8.36
CA GLY A 432 39.39 19.93 -9.23
C GLY A 432 39.30 19.16 -10.56
N TRP A 433 38.53 18.07 -10.61
CA TRP A 433 38.37 17.28 -11.85
C TRP A 433 37.52 17.99 -12.92
N GLN A 434 36.66 18.95 -12.53
CA GLN A 434 35.88 19.80 -13.43
C GLN A 434 36.73 20.94 -14.02
N GLY A 435 38.03 21.03 -13.68
CA GLY A 435 38.92 22.10 -14.12
C GLY A 435 38.93 23.34 -13.22
N GLY A 436 38.24 23.28 -12.06
CA GLY A 436 38.27 24.31 -11.02
C GLY A 436 39.17 23.93 -9.84
N SER A 437 38.78 24.42 -8.66
CA SER A 437 39.34 24.06 -7.35
C SER A 437 38.19 23.85 -6.39
N ASP A 438 38.31 22.91 -5.45
CA ASP A 438 37.33 22.57 -4.41
C ASP A 438 36.80 23.82 -3.66
N ALA A 439 35.82 24.49 -4.27
CA ALA A 439 35.27 25.78 -3.88
C ALA A 439 33.99 26.08 -4.68
N CYS A 440 33.19 27.02 -4.18
CA CYS A 440 32.09 27.60 -4.95
C CYS A 440 32.59 28.34 -6.19
N GLY A 441 31.92 28.15 -7.33
CA GLY A 441 32.25 28.82 -8.58
C GLY A 441 31.20 28.58 -9.68
N ILE A 442 31.46 29.15 -10.85
CA ILE A 442 30.54 29.07 -12.00
C ILE A 442 30.37 27.60 -12.43
N PRO A 443 29.13 27.12 -12.63
CA PRO A 443 28.87 25.77 -13.11
C PRO A 443 29.62 25.43 -14.41
N VAL A 444 30.05 24.18 -14.55
CA VAL A 444 30.89 23.71 -15.67
C VAL A 444 30.18 22.64 -16.48
N ALA A 445 30.00 22.89 -17.78
CA ALA A 445 29.43 21.93 -18.72
C ALA A 445 30.21 20.58 -18.72
N PRO A 446 29.52 19.43 -18.83
CA PRO A 446 28.07 19.27 -19.01
C PRO A 446 27.22 19.28 -17.73
N TYR A 447 27.80 19.63 -16.57
CA TYR A 447 27.13 19.58 -15.25
C TYR A 447 26.56 20.93 -14.82
N ASP A 448 26.33 21.82 -15.77
CA ASP A 448 25.93 23.21 -15.56
C ASP A 448 24.41 23.42 -15.56
N GLY A 449 23.63 22.33 -15.59
CA GLY A 449 22.17 22.37 -15.61
C GLY A 449 21.56 22.78 -16.95
N ASN A 450 22.37 22.95 -17.99
CA ASN A 450 21.90 23.36 -19.32
C ASN A 450 21.43 22.20 -20.22
N THR A 451 21.53 20.95 -19.76
CA THR A 451 21.06 19.79 -20.52
C THR A 451 19.56 19.58 -20.31
N ASN A 452 18.82 19.37 -21.41
CA ASN A 452 17.43 18.90 -21.32
C ASN A 452 17.40 17.48 -20.75
N ALA A 453 16.87 17.33 -19.54
CA ALA A 453 16.85 16.07 -18.82
C ALA A 453 15.41 15.66 -18.46
N THR A 454 15.23 14.36 -18.24
CA THR A 454 13.96 13.77 -17.81
C THR A 454 14.21 12.80 -16.66
N TYR A 455 13.15 12.43 -15.94
CA TYR A 455 13.20 11.39 -14.94
C TYR A 455 12.12 10.33 -15.13
N ASN A 456 12.35 9.17 -14.52
CA ASN A 456 11.36 8.13 -14.35
C ASN A 456 11.50 7.54 -12.95
N TYR A 457 10.42 7.62 -12.16
CA TYR A 457 10.38 7.09 -10.80
C TYR A 457 9.49 5.84 -10.73
N ASP A 458 10.08 4.70 -10.40
CA ASP A 458 9.36 3.49 -10.07
C ASP A 458 9.19 3.43 -8.54
N GLN A 459 8.02 3.86 -8.07
CA GLN A 459 7.71 3.95 -6.64
C GLN A 459 7.68 2.58 -5.95
N VAL A 460 7.29 1.52 -6.67
CA VAL A 460 7.23 0.16 -6.10
C VAL A 460 8.63 -0.39 -5.91
N ALA A 461 9.52 -0.17 -6.88
CA ALA A 461 10.91 -0.57 -6.77
C ALA A 461 11.74 0.38 -5.89
N GLY A 462 11.25 1.60 -5.62
CA GLY A 462 12.03 2.64 -4.96
C GLY A 462 13.23 3.10 -5.80
N THR A 463 13.08 3.13 -7.13
CA THR A 463 14.19 3.51 -8.04
C THR A 463 13.85 4.74 -8.87
N LEU A 464 14.80 5.66 -8.98
CA LEU A 464 14.69 6.89 -9.74
C LEU A 464 15.77 6.94 -10.80
N THR A 465 15.38 7.04 -12.06
CA THR A 465 16.33 7.16 -13.18
C THR A 465 16.28 8.55 -13.78
N ILE A 466 17.40 9.27 -13.76
CA ILE A 466 17.59 10.53 -14.47
C ILE A 466 18.19 10.23 -15.85
N ASN A 467 17.67 10.86 -16.90
CA ASN A 467 18.16 10.77 -18.26
C ASN A 467 18.59 12.16 -18.75
N GLY A 468 19.81 12.27 -19.25
CA GLY A 468 20.41 13.53 -19.69
C GLY A 468 21.92 13.53 -19.46
N GLU A 469 22.71 13.88 -20.47
CA GLU A 469 24.17 14.00 -20.32
C GLU A 469 24.52 15.06 -19.26
N GLY A 470 25.20 14.64 -18.20
CA GLY A 470 25.62 15.55 -17.13
C GLY A 470 24.54 15.93 -16.13
N ALA A 471 23.31 15.40 -16.22
CA ALA A 471 22.27 15.55 -15.21
C ALA A 471 22.49 14.60 -14.01
N TYR A 472 22.24 15.07 -12.79
CA TYR A 472 22.56 14.32 -11.57
C TYR A 472 21.70 14.71 -10.36
N ILE A 473 21.72 13.85 -9.32
CA ILE A 473 21.25 14.15 -7.97
C ILE A 473 22.44 14.02 -7.03
N GLY A 474 22.56 14.94 -6.07
CA GLY A 474 23.71 14.95 -5.17
C GLY A 474 24.94 15.51 -5.89
N LEU A 475 26.00 14.71 -6.09
CA LEU A 475 27.22 15.16 -6.76
C LEU A 475 27.30 14.66 -8.21
N PRO A 476 27.77 15.47 -9.17
CA PRO A 476 27.91 15.05 -10.57
C PRO A 476 28.95 13.93 -10.75
N LYS A 477 29.85 13.75 -9.77
CA LYS A 477 30.97 12.80 -9.84
C LYS A 477 30.52 11.33 -9.79
N ALA A 478 29.52 10.99 -8.97
CA ALA A 478 29.16 9.61 -8.66
C ALA A 478 28.06 9.10 -9.61
N ASN A 479 28.34 8.05 -10.38
CA ASN A 479 27.36 7.42 -11.28
C ASN A 479 27.49 5.89 -11.26
N ASN A 480 26.53 5.19 -11.86
CA ASN A 480 26.44 3.71 -11.81
C ASN A 480 27.60 2.96 -12.48
N GLN A 481 28.51 3.64 -13.20
CA GLN A 481 29.72 3.03 -13.76
C GLN A 481 30.96 3.24 -12.88
N GLY A 482 30.90 4.16 -11.92
CA GLY A 482 32.02 4.58 -11.08
C GLY A 482 32.10 6.10 -10.94
N GLU A 483 33.21 6.59 -10.41
CA GLU A 483 33.41 8.02 -10.15
C GLU A 483 34.16 8.72 -11.29
N LEU A 484 33.65 9.88 -11.72
CA LEU A 484 34.36 10.76 -12.65
C LEU A 484 35.67 11.29 -12.03
N PRO A 485 36.71 11.56 -12.85
CA PRO A 485 36.77 11.42 -14.31
C PRO A 485 37.25 10.03 -14.78
N ASN A 486 37.20 9.00 -13.90
CA ASN A 486 37.74 7.67 -14.22
C ASN A 486 36.79 6.82 -15.07
N VAL A 487 35.57 7.31 -15.30
CA VAL A 487 34.54 6.69 -16.14
C VAL A 487 34.07 7.69 -17.20
N ALA A 488 33.26 7.24 -18.16
CA ALA A 488 32.65 8.14 -19.14
C ALA A 488 31.57 9.02 -18.48
N VAL A 489 31.30 10.19 -19.07
CA VAL A 489 30.15 11.01 -18.68
C VAL A 489 28.88 10.19 -18.92
N PRO A 490 28.01 10.00 -17.91
CA PRO A 490 26.80 9.22 -18.05
C PRO A 490 25.74 10.00 -18.84
N ASN A 491 24.97 9.30 -19.67
CA ASN A 491 23.73 9.82 -20.26
C ASN A 491 22.50 9.52 -19.39
N SER A 492 22.67 8.70 -18.36
CA SER A 492 21.63 8.33 -17.40
C SER A 492 22.26 7.83 -16.10
N ILE A 493 21.62 8.13 -14.98
CA ILE A 493 21.99 7.66 -13.64
C ILE A 493 20.73 7.16 -12.93
N THR A 494 20.79 5.96 -12.38
CA THR A 494 19.74 5.36 -11.54
C THR A 494 20.15 5.43 -10.07
N TYR A 495 19.21 5.85 -9.23
CA TYR A 495 19.33 5.98 -7.79
C TYR A 495 18.31 5.09 -7.11
N ASP A 496 18.65 4.57 -5.94
CA ASP A 496 17.68 4.03 -4.99
C ASP A 496 17.16 5.19 -4.14
N VAL A 497 15.84 5.34 -4.05
CA VAL A 497 15.16 6.43 -3.35
C VAL A 497 14.17 5.86 -2.35
N SER A 498 14.24 6.37 -1.12
CA SER A 498 13.26 6.05 -0.08
C SER A 498 12.81 7.33 0.61
N PHE A 499 11.49 7.49 0.74
CA PHE A 499 10.90 8.58 1.53
C PHE A 499 11.08 8.29 3.02
N ILE A 500 11.64 9.27 3.74
CA ILE A 500 11.69 9.29 5.20
C ILE A 500 10.38 9.90 5.73
N ASP A 501 9.93 10.97 5.07
CA ASP A 501 8.63 11.62 5.22
C ASP A 501 8.28 12.36 3.91
N ASP A 502 7.13 13.04 3.85
CA ASP A 502 6.62 13.73 2.64
C ASP A 502 7.58 14.79 2.07
N ASN A 503 8.49 15.30 2.90
CA ASN A 503 9.41 16.39 2.57
C ASN A 503 10.88 16.00 2.72
N THR A 504 11.20 14.73 2.97
CA THR A 504 12.56 14.25 3.17
C THR A 504 12.77 12.91 2.49
N ILE A 505 13.77 12.83 1.61
CA ILE A 505 14.14 11.58 0.90
C ILE A 505 15.60 11.21 1.16
N SER A 506 15.85 9.92 1.19
CA SER A 506 17.20 9.34 1.09
C SER A 506 17.42 8.88 -0.34
N VAL A 507 18.54 9.29 -0.94
CA VAL A 507 18.93 9.00 -2.32
C VAL A 507 20.31 8.34 -2.30
N ILE A 508 20.43 7.18 -2.93
CA ILE A 508 21.66 6.37 -2.93
C ILE A 508 22.04 6.02 -4.37
N VAL A 509 23.33 6.12 -4.69
CA VAL A 509 23.89 5.64 -5.96
C VAL A 509 25.08 4.72 -5.69
N GLU A 510 25.04 3.51 -6.24
CA GLU A 510 26.21 2.63 -6.25
C GLU A 510 27.17 3.06 -7.36
N SER A 511 28.32 3.61 -6.98
CA SER A 511 29.34 4.12 -7.90
C SER A 511 30.47 3.13 -8.12
N GLY A 512 30.10 2.01 -8.73
CA GLY A 512 30.95 0.82 -8.83
C GLY A 512 30.79 -0.10 -7.62
N SER A 513 31.16 -1.37 -7.80
CA SER A 513 30.83 -2.42 -6.84
C SER A 513 31.33 -2.10 -5.43
N GLY A 514 30.40 -1.98 -4.48
CA GLY A 514 30.71 -1.75 -3.07
C GLY A 514 31.06 -0.31 -2.70
N VAL A 515 30.71 0.68 -3.54
CA VAL A 515 30.90 2.12 -3.26
C VAL A 515 29.55 2.81 -3.32
N PHE A 516 29.00 3.24 -2.19
CA PHE A 516 27.66 3.82 -2.13
C PHE A 516 27.74 5.29 -1.71
N TRP A 517 27.49 6.19 -2.66
CA TRP A 517 27.27 7.61 -2.36
C TRP A 517 25.82 7.81 -1.94
N GLN A 518 25.63 8.65 -0.93
CA GLN A 518 24.34 8.82 -0.28
C GLN A 518 24.08 10.28 0.01
N TYR A 519 22.84 10.67 -0.24
CA TYR A 519 22.36 12.03 -0.13
C TYR A 519 21.03 12.03 0.63
N ARG A 520 20.85 12.99 1.54
CA ARG A 520 19.55 13.32 2.11
C ARG A 520 19.06 14.59 1.46
N LEU A 521 17.92 14.53 0.80
CA LEU A 521 17.29 15.70 0.20
C LEU A 521 16.07 16.10 1.02
N VAL A 522 15.81 17.41 1.06
CA VAL A 522 14.61 17.99 1.64
C VAL A 522 13.88 18.81 0.59
N ARG A 523 12.56 18.87 0.68
CA ARG A 523 11.73 19.69 -0.20
C ARG A 523 12.01 21.17 0.07
N GLU A 524 12.09 21.97 -0.99
CA GLU A 524 12.38 23.39 -0.88
C GLU A 524 11.21 24.14 -0.22
N THR A 525 11.53 25.10 0.65
CA THR A 525 10.55 25.95 1.33
C THR A 525 10.89 27.41 1.11
N TYR A 526 9.87 28.22 0.83
CA TYR A 526 10.05 29.61 0.41
C TYR A 526 9.57 30.58 1.50
N ALA A 527 10.35 31.63 1.76
CA ALA A 527 10.05 32.60 2.81
C ALA A 527 9.09 33.70 2.34
N THR A 528 9.07 33.97 1.03
CA THR A 528 8.17 34.96 0.43
C THR A 528 7.26 34.35 -0.63
N PRO A 529 6.12 35.00 -0.94
CA PRO A 529 5.20 34.53 -1.97
C PRO A 529 5.80 34.51 -3.38
N ILE A 530 6.91 35.20 -3.67
CA ILE A 530 7.48 35.19 -5.04
C ILE A 530 8.65 34.21 -5.18
N GLU A 531 9.36 33.92 -4.08
CA GLU A 531 10.44 32.92 -4.07
C GLU A 531 9.92 31.58 -4.58
N GLY A 532 10.73 30.94 -5.42
CA GLY A 532 10.32 29.71 -6.07
C GLY A 532 10.90 29.48 -7.44
N VAL A 533 10.75 28.25 -7.89
CA VAL A 533 10.89 27.85 -9.28
C VAL A 533 9.51 27.92 -9.92
N TRP A 534 9.37 28.72 -10.97
CA TRP A 534 8.10 28.93 -11.67
C TRP A 534 8.24 28.57 -13.13
N LYS A 535 7.15 28.14 -13.76
CA LYS A 535 7.06 27.98 -15.21
C LYS A 535 5.74 28.51 -15.72
N LEU A 536 5.58 28.67 -17.03
CA LEU A 536 4.25 28.96 -17.57
C LEU A 536 3.31 27.79 -17.31
N ALA A 537 2.06 28.10 -16.93
CA ALA A 537 1.01 27.10 -16.85
C ALA A 537 0.82 26.47 -18.24
N PRO A 538 0.97 25.13 -18.41
CA PRO A 538 0.90 24.46 -19.70
C PRO A 538 -0.57 24.28 -20.15
N GLU A 539 -1.33 25.37 -20.17
CA GLU A 539 -2.76 25.40 -20.50
C GLU A 539 -3.12 26.54 -21.45
N ALA A 540 -4.18 26.37 -22.25
CA ALA A 540 -4.69 27.43 -23.11
C ALA A 540 -5.04 28.69 -22.32
N GLY A 541 -4.66 29.84 -22.88
CA GLY A 541 -4.89 31.16 -22.29
C GLY A 541 -3.85 31.58 -21.24
N ALA A 542 -2.88 30.73 -20.90
CA ALA A 542 -1.78 31.09 -20.00
C ALA A 542 -0.85 32.17 -20.58
N LEU A 543 -0.78 32.30 -21.92
CA LEU A 543 -0.05 33.34 -22.63
C LEU A 543 -1.01 34.14 -23.51
N GLY A 544 -1.02 35.48 -23.37
CA GLY A 544 -1.82 36.34 -24.24
C GLY A 544 -1.47 37.81 -24.19
N VAL A 545 -2.13 38.59 -25.04
CA VAL A 545 -1.97 40.04 -25.14
C VAL A 545 -3.29 40.74 -25.46
N GLY A 546 -3.48 41.93 -24.92
CA GLY A 546 -4.63 42.79 -25.23
C GLY A 546 -4.56 44.18 -24.60
N PRO A 547 -5.66 44.94 -24.68
CA PRO A 547 -5.69 46.37 -24.37
C PRO A 547 -5.64 46.72 -22.87
N THR A 548 -5.93 45.78 -21.98
CA THR A 548 -5.94 45.94 -20.52
C THR A 548 -5.50 44.64 -19.82
N PRO A 549 -5.00 44.69 -18.58
CA PRO A 549 -4.74 43.47 -17.80
C PRO A 549 -5.97 42.55 -17.74
N GLY A 550 -5.78 41.27 -18.00
CA GLY A 550 -6.83 40.24 -18.09
C GLY A 550 -7.47 40.09 -19.48
N ASP A 551 -7.24 41.01 -20.41
CA ASP A 551 -7.83 40.96 -21.76
C ASP A 551 -6.85 40.35 -22.76
N THR A 552 -7.16 39.18 -23.33
CA THR A 552 -6.33 38.50 -24.33
C THR A 552 -6.96 38.53 -25.74
N SER A 553 -7.80 39.52 -26.03
CA SER A 553 -8.59 39.60 -27.27
C SER A 553 -7.77 39.82 -28.54
N TRP A 554 -6.52 40.27 -28.44
CA TRP A 554 -5.64 40.41 -29.60
C TRP A 554 -4.94 39.11 -29.95
N PHE A 555 -4.47 38.38 -28.93
CA PHE A 555 -3.94 37.03 -29.08
C PHE A 555 -4.00 36.28 -27.75
N ALA A 556 -4.35 34.99 -27.81
CA ALA A 556 -4.28 34.04 -26.72
C ALA A 556 -3.75 32.72 -27.27
N CYS A 557 -2.77 32.13 -26.60
CA CYS A 557 -2.23 30.81 -26.95
C CYS A 557 -3.27 29.74 -26.63
N ASP A 558 -3.70 28.99 -27.64
CA ASP A 558 -4.61 27.84 -27.49
C ASP A 558 -3.82 26.53 -27.25
N ASP A 559 -4.52 25.41 -27.08
CA ASP A 559 -3.88 24.11 -26.81
C ASP A 559 -2.88 23.70 -27.89
N ALA A 560 -3.15 24.02 -29.16
CA ALA A 560 -2.24 23.74 -30.27
C ALA A 560 -0.97 24.59 -30.17
N CYS A 561 -1.11 25.87 -29.81
CA CYS A 561 0.00 26.77 -29.54
C CYS A 561 0.85 26.32 -28.34
N VAL A 562 0.23 25.78 -27.27
CA VAL A 562 0.93 25.22 -26.10
C VAL A 562 1.77 24.01 -26.53
N LEU A 563 1.18 23.06 -27.25
CA LEU A 563 1.86 21.85 -27.70
C LEU A 563 3.03 22.16 -28.66
N GLU A 564 2.85 23.12 -29.56
CA GLU A 564 3.90 23.59 -30.48
C GLU A 564 5.11 24.19 -29.73
N ARG A 565 4.86 24.77 -28.54
CA ARG A 565 5.84 25.53 -27.74
C ARG A 565 6.29 24.76 -26.50
N ALA A 566 6.32 23.43 -26.54
CA ALA A 566 6.67 22.61 -25.36
C ALA A 566 7.98 23.05 -24.68
N CYS A 567 9.02 23.37 -25.47
CA CYS A 567 10.32 23.91 -24.99
C CYS A 567 10.25 25.28 -24.30
N TYR A 568 9.14 26.00 -24.39
CA TYR A 568 8.95 27.28 -23.69
C TYR A 568 8.13 27.10 -22.42
N TYR A 569 7.25 26.10 -22.40
CA TYR A 569 6.44 25.79 -21.21
C TYR A 569 7.22 25.00 -20.15
N ASN A 570 8.39 24.43 -20.49
CA ASN A 570 9.33 23.84 -19.54
C ASN A 570 10.49 24.79 -19.14
N ASP A 571 10.50 26.03 -19.64
CA ASP A 571 11.44 27.06 -19.18
C ASP A 571 11.11 27.47 -17.74
N LEU A 572 12.13 27.61 -16.90
CA LEU A 572 11.97 27.97 -15.50
C LEU A 572 12.39 29.43 -15.23
N TYR A 573 11.61 30.09 -14.39
CA TYR A 573 11.87 31.40 -13.81
C TYR A 573 12.16 31.20 -12.33
N VAL A 574 13.41 31.39 -11.94
CA VAL A 574 13.89 31.06 -10.59
C VAL A 574 14.10 32.34 -9.80
N PHE A 575 13.36 32.48 -8.69
CA PHE A 575 13.48 33.56 -7.72
C PHE A 575 14.12 33.02 -6.44
N SER A 576 15.43 33.19 -6.32
CA SER A 576 16.21 32.65 -5.19
C SER A 576 16.13 33.57 -3.97
N ALA A 577 16.14 33.00 -2.77
CA ALA A 577 16.04 33.76 -1.50
C ALA A 577 17.15 34.80 -1.27
N ASN A 578 18.29 34.67 -1.96
CA ASN A 578 19.39 35.66 -1.93
C ASN A 578 19.13 36.89 -2.84
N GLY A 579 17.99 36.94 -3.54
CA GLY A 579 17.60 38.01 -4.46
C GLY A 579 18.07 37.83 -5.91
N THR A 580 18.71 36.71 -6.25
CA THR A 580 19.09 36.40 -7.64
C THR A 580 17.88 35.93 -8.45
N PHE A 581 17.91 36.24 -9.74
CA PHE A 581 16.94 35.78 -10.72
C PHE A 581 17.64 35.00 -11.82
N SER A 582 17.02 33.93 -12.33
CA SER A 582 17.56 33.16 -13.44
C SER A 582 16.45 32.65 -14.38
N ASN A 583 16.72 32.74 -15.67
CA ASN A 583 16.00 31.99 -16.70
C ASN A 583 16.74 30.68 -16.93
N VAL A 584 16.15 29.55 -16.55
CA VAL A 584 16.72 28.21 -16.79
C VAL A 584 15.98 27.59 -17.97
N LEU A 585 16.68 27.46 -19.10
CA LEU A 585 16.10 27.14 -20.40
C LEU A 585 16.41 25.71 -20.87
N ASN A 586 17.05 24.90 -20.03
CA ASN A 586 17.31 23.46 -20.27
C ASN A 586 17.90 23.14 -21.67
N GLY A 587 18.68 24.06 -22.24
CA GLY A 587 19.35 23.91 -23.54
C GLY A 587 18.52 24.24 -24.78
N GLU A 588 17.20 24.40 -24.66
CA GLU A 588 16.30 24.74 -25.76
C GLU A 588 15.11 25.58 -25.27
N SER A 589 14.79 26.68 -25.97
CA SER A 589 13.61 27.51 -25.70
C SER A 589 12.94 27.92 -27.02
N TRP A 590 11.82 28.66 -26.96
CA TRP A 590 11.17 29.17 -28.16
C TRP A 590 11.90 30.37 -28.75
N ILE A 591 12.54 30.19 -29.90
CA ILE A 591 13.36 31.22 -30.54
C ILE A 591 12.59 31.89 -31.67
N GLU A 592 12.24 33.16 -31.46
CA GLU A 592 11.54 33.96 -32.45
C GLU A 592 12.50 34.48 -33.55
N GLY A 593 11.96 34.82 -34.71
CA GLY A 593 12.73 35.32 -35.86
C GLY A 593 13.57 36.57 -35.56
N TRP A 594 13.14 37.41 -34.60
CA TRP A 594 13.90 38.60 -34.20
C TRP A 594 15.17 38.26 -33.39
N GLN A 595 15.21 37.09 -32.74
CA GLN A 595 16.41 36.54 -32.09
C GLN A 595 17.37 35.87 -33.09
N GLY A 596 16.99 35.80 -34.38
CA GLY A 596 17.73 35.09 -35.41
C GLY A 596 17.30 33.64 -35.62
N GLY A 597 16.18 33.21 -35.02
CA GLY A 597 15.56 31.90 -35.21
C GLY A 597 14.49 31.87 -36.31
N SER A 598 13.55 30.93 -36.19
CA SER A 598 12.47 30.71 -37.17
C SER A 598 11.10 30.47 -36.53
N ASP A 599 10.86 31.01 -35.34
CA ASP A 599 9.67 30.75 -34.52
C ASP A 599 9.49 29.25 -34.29
N ALA A 600 10.47 28.66 -33.59
CA ALA A 600 10.51 27.24 -33.26
C ALA A 600 11.34 27.02 -31.98
N CYS A 601 11.24 25.83 -31.40
CA CYS A 601 12.20 25.38 -30.40
C CYS A 601 13.62 25.39 -30.99
N GLY A 602 14.55 25.94 -30.23
CA GLY A 602 15.95 26.02 -30.60
C GLY A 602 16.86 26.50 -29.48
N THR A 603 18.17 26.52 -29.73
CA THR A 603 19.17 26.94 -28.73
C THR A 603 18.92 28.39 -28.30
N PRO A 604 18.89 28.67 -26.98
CA PRO A 604 18.75 30.02 -26.46
C PRO A 604 19.80 31.00 -27.01
N VAL A 605 19.41 32.27 -27.17
CA VAL A 605 20.22 33.29 -27.84
C VAL A 605 20.52 34.47 -26.92
N THR A 606 21.81 34.81 -26.76
CA THR A 606 22.29 35.98 -26.02
C THR A 606 21.62 37.28 -26.53
N PRO A 607 21.15 38.19 -25.66
CA PRO A 607 21.31 38.21 -24.21
C PRO A 607 20.20 37.48 -23.42
N HIS A 608 19.29 36.79 -24.10
CA HIS A 608 18.10 36.15 -23.51
C HIS A 608 18.29 34.65 -23.24
N ASP A 609 19.54 34.19 -23.17
CA ASP A 609 19.91 32.79 -23.00
C ASP A 609 20.08 32.38 -21.52
N GLY A 610 19.71 33.25 -20.59
CA GLY A 610 19.88 33.02 -19.15
C GLY A 610 21.33 33.14 -18.66
N SER A 611 22.30 33.42 -19.53
CA SER A 611 23.72 33.47 -19.15
C SER A 611 24.13 34.75 -18.40
N ASN A 612 23.32 35.82 -18.51
CA ASN A 612 23.57 37.08 -17.82
C ASN A 612 23.06 37.04 -16.38
N ALA A 613 23.88 37.50 -15.44
CA ALA A 613 23.47 37.63 -14.05
C ALA A 613 22.30 38.61 -13.91
N ALA A 614 21.27 38.18 -13.16
CA ALA A 614 20.09 38.99 -12.90
C ALA A 614 19.68 38.92 -11.42
N THR A 615 18.92 39.93 -11.00
CA THR A 615 18.36 40.05 -9.65
C THR A 615 16.90 40.46 -9.73
N TYR A 616 16.15 40.26 -8.65
CA TYR A 616 14.78 40.71 -8.56
C TYR A 616 14.49 41.47 -7.28
N THR A 617 13.44 42.29 -7.33
CA THR A 617 12.81 42.88 -6.15
C THR A 617 11.30 42.74 -6.28
N TYR A 618 10.63 42.27 -5.24
CA TYR A 618 9.18 42.17 -5.17
C TYR A 618 8.63 43.10 -4.09
N ASP A 619 7.73 43.99 -4.50
CA ASP A 619 6.94 44.83 -3.60
C ASP A 619 5.55 44.21 -3.48
N GLU A 620 5.32 43.50 -2.38
CA GLU A 620 4.05 42.82 -2.10
C GLU A 620 2.88 43.80 -1.96
N THR A 621 3.13 44.99 -1.40
CA THR A 621 2.07 45.99 -1.20
C THR A 621 1.64 46.62 -2.52
N ALA A 622 2.59 46.86 -3.42
CA ALA A 622 2.31 47.38 -4.76
C ALA A 622 1.88 46.29 -5.74
N GLY A 623 2.12 45.00 -5.42
CA GLY A 623 1.92 43.89 -6.35
C GLY A 623 2.84 44.02 -7.57
N THR A 624 4.08 44.48 -7.38
CA THR A 624 5.03 44.71 -8.48
C THR A 624 6.30 43.90 -8.32
N LEU A 625 6.77 43.31 -9.42
CA LEU A 625 8.04 42.61 -9.52
C LEU A 625 8.95 43.36 -10.48
N THR A 626 10.18 43.67 -10.07
CA THR A 626 11.19 44.25 -10.96
C THR A 626 12.34 43.27 -11.11
N ILE A 627 12.63 42.90 -12.35
CA ILE A 627 13.82 42.13 -12.75
C ILE A 627 14.89 43.13 -13.22
N ASN A 628 16.14 42.93 -12.79
CA ASN A 628 17.29 43.72 -13.21
C ASN A 628 18.36 42.79 -13.80
N GLY A 629 18.80 43.07 -15.02
CA GLY A 629 19.76 42.26 -15.76
C GLY A 629 19.47 42.33 -17.26
N ASP A 630 20.51 42.54 -18.07
CA ASP A 630 20.35 42.64 -19.53
C ASP A 630 19.85 41.31 -20.09
N GLY A 631 18.68 41.34 -20.72
CA GLY A 631 18.08 40.17 -21.36
C GLY A 631 17.33 39.22 -20.43
N ALA A 632 17.28 39.47 -19.12
CA ALA A 632 16.44 38.71 -18.19
C ALA A 632 14.95 39.08 -18.31
N TYR A 633 14.06 38.09 -18.19
CA TYR A 633 12.62 38.29 -18.40
C TYR A 633 11.76 37.26 -17.66
N VAL A 634 10.49 37.61 -17.45
CA VAL A 634 9.42 36.69 -17.06
C VAL A 634 8.41 36.59 -18.20
N GLY A 635 8.02 35.38 -18.59
CA GLY A 635 7.16 35.14 -19.74
C GLY A 635 7.94 35.18 -21.06
N LEU A 636 7.70 36.15 -21.93
CA LEU A 636 8.44 36.25 -23.21
C LEU A 636 9.57 37.28 -23.15
N ALA A 637 10.72 36.94 -23.73
CA ALA A 637 11.87 37.84 -23.88
C ALA A 637 11.55 39.15 -24.63
N LYS A 638 10.50 39.14 -25.47
CA LYS A 638 10.14 40.24 -26.37
C LYS A 638 9.52 41.46 -25.67
N ALA A 639 8.68 41.27 -24.67
CA ALA A 639 7.82 42.33 -24.11
C ALA A 639 8.46 43.02 -22.90
N ASN A 640 8.58 44.35 -22.93
CA ASN A 640 9.15 45.13 -21.84
C ASN A 640 8.51 46.52 -21.71
N ASN A 641 8.80 47.26 -20.63
CA ASN A 641 8.13 48.54 -20.35
C ASN A 641 8.42 49.68 -21.35
N GLN A 642 9.34 49.49 -22.30
CA GLN A 642 9.57 50.46 -23.39
C GLN A 642 8.82 50.08 -24.67
N GLY A 643 8.36 48.83 -24.80
CA GLY A 643 7.72 48.28 -26.00
C GLY A 643 8.12 46.83 -26.26
N GLU A 644 8.00 46.39 -27.51
CA GLU A 644 8.37 45.04 -27.94
C GLU A 644 9.69 45.04 -28.73
N LEU A 645 10.59 44.11 -28.40
CA LEU A 645 11.79 43.86 -29.19
C LEU A 645 11.42 43.35 -30.60
N PRO A 646 12.23 43.67 -31.63
CA PRO A 646 13.47 44.45 -31.60
C PRO A 646 13.25 45.96 -31.81
N ASN A 647 12.02 46.47 -31.66
CA ASN A 647 11.69 47.87 -31.97
C ASN A 647 12.12 48.86 -30.86
N VAL A 648 12.61 48.32 -29.74
CA VAL A 648 13.15 49.06 -28.60
C VAL A 648 14.53 48.51 -28.24
N ALA A 649 15.27 49.21 -27.39
CA ALA A 649 16.54 48.70 -26.88
C ALA A 649 16.31 47.52 -25.93
N VAL A 650 17.29 46.62 -25.83
CA VAL A 650 17.30 45.58 -24.78
C VAL A 650 17.23 46.27 -23.42
N PRO A 651 16.23 45.97 -22.59
CA PRO A 651 16.09 46.59 -21.28
C PRO A 651 17.13 46.03 -20.31
N SER A 652 17.66 46.90 -19.44
CA SER A 652 18.44 46.48 -18.27
C SER A 652 17.57 46.19 -17.05
N SER A 653 16.28 46.53 -17.12
CA SER A 653 15.29 46.30 -16.08
C SER A 653 13.88 46.22 -16.67
N ILE A 654 13.06 45.30 -16.16
CA ILE A 654 11.65 45.13 -16.53
C ILE A 654 10.83 45.05 -15.24
N THR A 655 9.77 45.85 -15.16
CA THR A 655 8.78 45.83 -14.08
C THR A 655 7.48 45.21 -14.56
N TYR A 656 7.02 44.23 -13.79
CA TYR A 656 5.78 43.50 -13.97
C TYR A 656 4.80 43.87 -12.85
N SER A 657 3.50 43.82 -13.17
CA SER A 657 2.44 43.77 -12.15
C SER A 657 2.04 42.31 -11.93
N LEU A 658 1.83 41.93 -10.67
CA LEU A 658 1.53 40.57 -10.26
C LEU A 658 0.18 40.50 -9.52
N THR A 659 -0.57 39.45 -9.79
CA THR A 659 -1.75 39.06 -9.01
C THR A 659 -1.65 37.58 -8.68
N PHE A 660 -1.53 37.26 -7.39
CA PHE A 660 -1.62 35.88 -6.92
C PHE A 660 -3.05 35.39 -7.05
N VAL A 661 -3.23 34.25 -7.71
CA VAL A 661 -4.51 33.52 -7.74
C VAL A 661 -4.62 32.66 -6.49
N ASP A 662 -3.53 31.99 -6.15
CA ASP A 662 -3.30 31.22 -4.93
C ASP A 662 -1.79 31.20 -4.63
N THR A 663 -1.32 30.36 -3.69
CA THR A 663 0.09 30.29 -3.29
C THR A 663 1.04 29.79 -4.40
N ASN A 664 0.52 29.01 -5.36
CA ASN A 664 1.29 28.35 -6.41
C ASN A 664 0.94 28.87 -7.82
N THR A 665 0.00 29.79 -7.96
CA THR A 665 -0.42 30.34 -9.27
C THR A 665 -0.39 31.85 -9.27
N ILE A 666 0.32 32.45 -10.24
CA ILE A 666 0.41 33.91 -10.40
C ILE A 666 0.04 34.35 -11.81
N SER A 667 -0.69 35.47 -11.88
CA SER A 667 -0.87 36.23 -13.12
C SER A 667 0.15 37.36 -13.16
N VAL A 668 0.96 37.39 -14.22
CA VAL A 668 2.04 38.33 -14.46
C VAL A 668 1.67 39.21 -15.65
N PHE A 669 1.82 40.52 -15.52
CA PHE A 669 1.49 41.50 -16.57
C PHE A 669 2.66 42.43 -16.84
N VAL A 670 2.94 42.71 -18.12
CA VAL A 670 3.88 43.76 -18.54
C VAL A 670 3.21 44.66 -19.59
N GLU A 671 3.26 45.97 -19.36
CA GLU A 671 2.76 46.95 -20.32
C GLU A 671 3.87 47.27 -21.35
N ALA A 672 3.73 46.76 -22.57
CA ALA A 672 4.66 46.94 -23.68
C ALA A 672 4.29 48.15 -24.55
N GLY A 673 4.20 49.31 -23.92
CA GLY A 673 3.68 50.54 -24.51
C GLY A 673 2.22 50.78 -24.16
N SER A 674 1.78 52.03 -24.30
CA SER A 674 0.47 52.48 -23.81
C SER A 674 -0.68 51.59 -24.30
N GLY A 675 -1.34 50.89 -23.38
CA GLY A 675 -2.49 50.05 -23.69
C GLY A 675 -2.16 48.73 -24.39
N VAL A 676 -0.93 48.22 -24.25
CA VAL A 676 -0.51 46.90 -24.76
C VAL A 676 -0.06 46.06 -23.58
N PHE A 677 -0.86 45.11 -23.11
CA PHE A 677 -0.56 44.28 -21.95
C PHE A 677 -0.31 42.84 -22.36
N TRP A 678 0.95 42.42 -22.27
CA TRP A 678 1.31 41.01 -22.31
C TRP A 678 1.08 40.39 -20.94
N GLN A 679 0.61 39.14 -20.95
CA GLN A 679 0.11 38.48 -19.76
C GLN A 679 0.53 37.02 -19.76
N TYR A 680 0.94 36.56 -18.59
CA TYR A 680 1.43 35.21 -18.36
C TYR A 680 0.78 34.66 -17.10
N ARG A 681 0.32 33.41 -17.14
CA ARG A 681 -0.01 32.63 -15.95
C ARG A 681 1.16 31.72 -15.65
N LEU A 682 1.77 31.88 -14.49
CA LEU A 682 2.82 30.99 -14.02
C LEU A 682 2.29 30.10 -12.91
N ILE A 683 2.81 28.87 -12.88
CA ILE A 683 2.64 27.92 -11.79
C ILE A 683 3.98 27.68 -11.13
N ARG A 684 3.97 27.52 -9.81
CA ARG A 684 5.14 27.13 -9.02
C ARG A 684 5.29 25.62 -9.03
N LEU A 685 6.55 25.16 -9.10
CA LEU A 685 6.94 23.76 -8.99
C LEU A 685 7.22 23.34 -7.54
#